data_AF-A0A8H4APJ4-F1
#
_entry.id   AF-A0A8H4APJ4-F1
#
_cell.length_a   1.000
_cell.length_b   1.000
_cell.length_c   1.000
_cell.angle_alpha   90.00
_cell.angle_beta   90.00
_cell.angle_gamma   90.00
#
_symmetry.space_group_name_H-M   'P 1'
#
loop_
_entity.id
_entity.type
_entity.pdbx_description
1 polymer ?
#
loop_
_entity_poly.entity_id
_entity_poly.type
_entity_poly.pdbx_seq_one_letter_code
_entity_poly.pdbx_strand_id
1 'polypeptide(L)'
;MANRKDFEIPITDENDVLHITALGAGNEVGRSCLVIQYKGKTIMLDAGIHPAYNGLAALPFYDEIDPATVDVLLISHFHLDHAASLPYFLEKTTFEGRVFMTHPTKAIYKWLLSDYVRVSNVALDEMLYEEQDLLHSYDKIEAVDYHQEVEVEGIKFTSYNAGHVLGAAMFLIEIAGVKILYTGDYSREEDRHLMAAELPPAQPDVLITESTYGVQNHEPRLEKVRNVEARFTGLVHDIVQRGGRCLMPVFALGRAQELLLILDEYWEAHPELESVPIYYASSLAKKCMAVYQTYINMMNSKIRKQFAISNPFVFKHISNLKNMDNFDDVGPCVMMASPGMLQSGLSRELFERWCPDKRNGLVITGYCVDGTMARHAMTEPPEITSLSGAKIPLNMSVDYISFSAHVDYIQNSKFIDEIKAPHVVLVHGEANSMARLKAALQSKYVEREENIKIYSPKNCETVKLYFRGEKLAKAIGRLAAKYPIEDQLVSGIIVSKDFQFNIMDPNDLKDFSGISTSAIIQKQTITYHSSFSLLKYHLEQMYGPLEETLDDDHVPIFTILDNIKVRHISKSQIQLEWSSTSMNDNIADSVLAVLLNIESSPASVKITKHSHMIEDSSNNLMEIDDRTETKSETKSETKAETKAETKAETKAETNMETNMETNMETNMETNMETNMETNMETNMETNMETNMETTMETNMETNMEAEIEAEMETRMETKMETKMETELSPPNTLASSREATENYLRKQFGEIYNKDDSQDEIIIKMDDRIAEVNLSTLEVKTDDDILRNRITTLLPRIHGCLNYFTFDVNLNS
;
A
#
# COMPACT_ATOMS: atom_id res chain seq x y z
N MET A 1 38.43 -31.10 -7.69
CA MET A 1 37.46 -29.98 -7.56
C MET A 1 37.24 -29.41 -8.94
N ALA A 2 36.08 -29.70 -9.55
CA ALA A 2 35.67 -29.01 -10.77
C ALA A 2 35.27 -27.59 -10.37
N ASN A 3 35.91 -26.59 -10.97
CA ASN A 3 35.51 -25.19 -10.91
C ASN A 3 34.03 -25.08 -11.29
N ARG A 4 33.14 -24.90 -10.31
CA ARG A 4 31.87 -24.21 -10.55
C ARG A 4 32.27 -22.77 -10.86
N LYS A 5 32.51 -22.49 -12.14
CA LYS A 5 32.46 -21.13 -12.65
C LYS A 5 31.11 -20.57 -12.23
N ASP A 6 31.11 -19.40 -11.58
CA ASP A 6 29.93 -18.56 -11.52
C ASP A 6 29.46 -18.37 -12.97
N PHE A 7 28.44 -19.13 -13.36
CA PHE A 7 27.73 -18.82 -14.58
C PHE A 7 27.02 -17.53 -14.27
N GLU A 8 27.54 -16.40 -14.78
CA GLU A 8 26.72 -15.24 -15.07
C GLU A 8 25.58 -15.76 -15.95
N ILE A 9 24.43 -16.01 -15.32
CA ILE A 9 23.23 -16.38 -16.04
C ILE A 9 22.94 -15.16 -16.92
N PRO A 10 22.94 -15.29 -18.26
CA PRO A 10 22.64 -14.16 -19.12
C PRO A 10 21.26 -13.61 -18.71
N ILE A 11 21.19 -12.30 -18.45
CA ILE A 11 19.93 -11.62 -18.14
C ILE A 11 19.03 -11.81 -19.37
N THR A 12 18.03 -12.68 -19.26
CA THR A 12 17.08 -12.96 -20.33
C THR A 12 15.87 -12.03 -20.29
N ASP A 13 15.58 -11.45 -19.13
CA ASP A 13 14.48 -10.52 -18.87
C ASP A 13 14.95 -9.50 -17.82
N GLU A 14 14.86 -8.20 -18.14
CA GLU A 14 15.23 -7.14 -17.19
C GLU A 14 14.31 -7.14 -15.96
N ASN A 15 13.08 -7.66 -16.08
CA ASN A 15 12.16 -7.80 -14.95
C ASN A 15 12.59 -8.85 -13.92
N ASP A 16 13.60 -9.69 -14.22
CA ASP A 16 14.21 -10.62 -13.25
C ASP A 16 15.31 -9.95 -12.40
N VAL A 17 15.62 -8.68 -12.65
CA VAL A 17 16.60 -7.91 -11.89
C VAL A 17 15.88 -7.11 -10.80
N LEU A 18 16.21 -7.39 -9.55
CA LEU A 18 15.85 -6.56 -8.39
C LEU A 18 16.84 -5.39 -8.32
N HIS A 19 16.31 -4.18 -8.34
CA HIS A 19 17.07 -2.94 -8.16
C HIS A 19 16.83 -2.39 -6.76
N ILE A 20 17.90 -2.08 -6.04
CA ILE A 20 17.86 -1.40 -4.74
C ILE A 20 18.71 -0.14 -4.87
N THR A 21 18.08 1.03 -4.87
CA THR A 21 18.74 2.32 -5.00
C THR A 21 18.62 3.09 -3.68
N ALA A 22 19.74 3.56 -3.14
CA ALA A 22 19.72 4.46 -1.99
C ALA A 22 19.53 5.91 -2.49
N LEU A 23 18.41 6.56 -2.19
CA LEU A 23 18.20 7.99 -2.43
C LEU A 23 18.62 8.85 -1.23
N GLY A 24 18.89 8.21 -0.10
CA GLY A 24 19.48 8.80 1.09
C GLY A 24 19.92 7.69 2.05
N ALA A 25 20.71 8.03 3.06
CA ALA A 25 21.37 7.06 3.97
C ALA A 25 22.33 6.06 3.28
N GLY A 26 22.71 6.28 2.02
CA GLY A 26 23.76 5.54 1.33
C GLY A 26 25.15 6.11 1.64
N ASN A 27 25.92 5.43 2.50
CA ASN A 27 27.20 5.90 3.07
C ASN A 27 27.09 7.20 3.91
N GLU A 28 25.91 7.49 4.46
CA GLU A 28 25.67 8.57 5.42
C GLU A 28 24.61 8.16 6.45
N VAL A 29 24.44 8.97 7.50
CA VAL A 29 23.36 8.89 8.49
C VAL A 29 22.48 10.13 8.32
N GLY A 30 21.17 9.95 8.15
CA GLY A 30 20.24 11.03 7.80
C GLY A 30 19.53 10.80 6.45
N ARG A 31 18.35 11.43 6.30
CA ARG A 31 17.48 11.37 5.10
C ARG A 31 17.27 9.97 4.52
N SER A 32 17.05 8.97 5.37
CA SER A 32 16.81 7.59 4.95
C SER A 32 15.68 7.53 3.92
N CYS A 33 16.02 6.96 2.77
CA CYS A 33 15.12 6.76 1.65
C CYS A 33 15.74 5.74 0.69
N LEU A 34 15.12 4.56 0.59
CA LEU A 34 15.55 3.51 -0.34
C LEU A 34 14.41 3.19 -1.30
N VAL A 35 14.75 2.93 -2.56
CA VAL A 35 13.80 2.54 -3.59
C VAL A 35 14.13 1.14 -4.06
N ILE A 36 13.13 0.27 -4.02
CA ILE A 36 13.19 -1.11 -4.50
C ILE A 36 12.33 -1.21 -5.75
N GLN A 37 12.90 -1.68 -6.85
CA GLN A 37 12.15 -1.95 -8.08
C GLN A 37 12.33 -3.41 -8.49
N TYR A 38 11.21 -4.12 -8.66
CA TYR A 38 11.20 -5.50 -9.11
C TYR A 38 9.89 -5.85 -9.79
N LYS A 39 9.95 -6.54 -10.94
CA LYS A 39 8.76 -7.05 -11.63
C LYS A 39 7.70 -5.97 -11.92
N GLY A 40 8.15 -4.75 -12.26
CA GLY A 40 7.26 -3.61 -12.53
C GLY A 40 6.61 -2.98 -11.30
N LYS A 41 7.05 -3.36 -10.09
CA LYS A 41 6.61 -2.78 -8.82
C LYS A 41 7.73 -1.97 -8.17
N THR A 42 7.36 -0.85 -7.57
CA THR A 42 8.25 0.12 -6.93
C THR A 42 7.82 0.35 -5.49
N ILE A 43 8.73 0.11 -4.56
CA ILE A 43 8.52 0.36 -3.13
C ILE A 43 9.53 1.39 -2.67
N MET A 44 9.07 2.39 -1.92
CA MET A 44 9.94 3.31 -1.20
C MET A 44 9.95 2.97 0.30
N LEU A 45 11.15 2.91 0.88
CA LEU A 45 11.38 2.63 2.29
C LEU A 45 11.93 3.88 2.95
N ASP A 46 11.20 4.39 3.92
CA ASP A 46 11.44 5.65 4.62
C ASP A 46 11.45 6.91 3.73
N ALA A 47 11.17 8.04 4.37
CA ALA A 47 11.15 9.37 3.78
C ALA A 47 11.61 10.38 4.85
N GLY A 48 12.91 10.43 5.09
CA GLY A 48 13.52 11.28 6.11
C GLY A 48 14.16 12.58 5.61
N ILE A 49 14.59 13.42 6.55
CA ILE A 49 15.45 14.60 6.28
C ILE A 49 16.86 14.43 6.86
N HIS A 50 17.83 15.13 6.31
CA HIS A 50 19.19 15.16 6.83
C HIS A 50 19.35 16.26 7.90
N PRO A 51 19.63 15.93 9.18
CA PRO A 51 19.62 16.92 10.27
C PRO A 51 20.71 18.01 10.22
N ALA A 52 21.71 17.84 9.34
CA ALA A 52 22.80 18.79 9.17
C ALA A 52 22.63 19.74 7.98
N TYR A 53 21.58 19.55 7.16
CA TYR A 53 21.28 20.40 6.00
C TYR A 53 19.94 21.11 6.21
N ASN A 54 19.71 22.20 5.46
CA ASN A 54 18.49 22.99 5.51
C ASN A 54 17.82 23.03 4.12
N GLY A 55 16.53 23.35 4.10
CA GLY A 55 15.74 23.45 2.87
C GLY A 55 15.78 22.18 2.03
N LEU A 56 15.71 22.33 0.70
CA LEU A 56 15.69 21.22 -0.24
C LEU A 56 16.95 20.32 -0.15
N ALA A 57 18.09 20.85 0.29
CA ALA A 57 19.32 20.07 0.43
C ALA A 57 19.23 18.99 1.53
N ALA A 58 18.27 19.13 2.47
CA ALA A 58 18.01 18.13 3.49
C ALA A 58 17.20 16.94 2.99
N LEU A 59 16.56 17.05 1.83
CA LEU A 59 15.75 15.98 1.26
C LEU A 59 16.61 14.83 0.70
N PRO A 60 16.03 13.63 0.58
CA PRO A 60 16.54 12.60 -0.30
C PRO A 60 16.61 13.07 -1.76
N PHE A 61 17.37 12.37 -2.59
CA PHE A 61 17.49 12.64 -4.01
C PHE A 61 16.24 12.17 -4.79
N TYR A 62 15.08 12.79 -4.53
CA TYR A 62 13.82 12.43 -5.17
C TYR A 62 13.82 12.64 -6.69
N ASP A 63 14.66 13.54 -7.20
CA ASP A 63 14.82 13.80 -8.64
C ASP A 63 15.29 12.58 -9.45
N GLU A 64 15.80 11.53 -8.79
CA GLU A 64 16.25 10.28 -9.42
C GLU A 64 15.12 9.27 -9.67
N ILE A 65 13.90 9.56 -9.19
CA ILE A 65 12.72 8.74 -9.40
C ILE A 65 11.53 9.59 -9.83
N ASP A 66 10.56 8.96 -10.47
CA ASP A 66 9.24 9.56 -10.63
C ASP A 66 8.35 9.13 -9.44
N PRO A 67 7.95 10.05 -8.54
CA PRO A 67 7.10 9.73 -7.40
C PRO A 67 5.78 9.05 -7.77
N ALA A 68 5.24 9.31 -8.96
CA ALA A 68 4.01 8.69 -9.45
C ALA A 68 4.16 7.17 -9.66
N THR A 69 5.39 6.67 -9.81
CA THR A 69 5.66 5.24 -10.03
C THR A 69 5.75 4.41 -8.74
N VAL A 70 5.72 5.05 -7.57
CA VAL A 70 5.85 4.37 -6.27
C VAL A 70 4.51 3.80 -5.83
N ASP A 71 4.38 2.47 -5.80
CA ASP A 71 3.14 1.80 -5.40
C ASP A 71 2.92 1.85 -3.88
N VAL A 72 3.99 1.60 -3.12
CA VAL A 72 3.95 1.46 -1.65
C VAL A 72 5.11 2.21 -1.00
N LEU A 73 4.80 2.99 0.04
CA LEU A 73 5.76 3.68 0.90
C LEU A 73 5.66 3.12 2.32
N LEU A 74 6.74 2.53 2.83
CA LEU A 74 6.79 1.95 4.18
C LEU A 74 7.68 2.80 5.08
N ILE A 75 7.13 3.31 6.18
CA ILE A 75 7.88 4.05 7.19
C ILE A 75 8.20 3.16 8.38
N SER A 76 9.48 2.91 8.62
CA SER A 76 10.01 2.08 9.70
C SER A 76 9.66 2.63 11.08
N HIS A 77 9.92 3.92 11.30
CA HIS A 77 9.68 4.56 12.60
C HIS A 77 9.62 6.09 12.47
N PHE A 78 9.29 6.75 13.59
CA PHE A 78 8.92 8.16 13.60
C PHE A 78 10.11 9.15 13.61
N HIS A 79 11.38 8.71 13.66
CA HIS A 79 12.49 9.66 13.72
C HIS A 79 12.57 10.54 12.46
N LEU A 80 13.13 11.74 12.62
CA LEU A 80 13.11 12.77 11.57
C LEU A 80 13.86 12.33 10.31
N ASP A 81 14.97 11.63 10.50
CA ASP A 81 15.79 11.03 9.46
C ASP A 81 15.15 9.82 8.76
N HIS A 82 13.94 9.41 9.16
CA HIS A 82 13.17 8.34 8.51
C HIS A 82 11.77 8.78 8.05
N ALA A 83 11.20 9.83 8.64
CA ALA A 83 9.80 10.21 8.36
C ALA A 83 9.56 11.70 8.07
N ALA A 84 10.52 12.59 8.34
CA ALA A 84 10.23 14.03 8.30
C ALA A 84 10.12 14.64 6.90
N SER A 85 10.53 13.97 5.83
CA SER A 85 10.27 14.46 4.47
C SER A 85 8.94 13.94 3.91
N LEU A 86 8.22 13.07 4.65
CA LEU A 86 6.97 12.50 4.19
C LEU A 86 5.89 13.55 3.86
N PRO A 87 5.63 14.60 4.66
CA PRO A 87 4.64 15.62 4.27
C PRO A 87 4.99 16.31 2.95
N TYR A 88 6.28 16.61 2.74
CA TYR A 88 6.77 17.15 1.47
C TYR A 88 6.50 16.17 0.33
N PHE A 89 6.84 14.89 0.51
CA PHE A 89 6.66 13.87 -0.51
C PHE A 89 5.18 13.67 -0.88
N LEU A 90 4.26 13.68 0.10
CA LEU A 90 2.84 13.41 -0.14
C LEU A 90 2.04 14.60 -0.67
N GLU A 91 2.46 15.84 -0.38
CA GLU A 91 1.69 17.05 -0.73
C GLU A 91 2.36 17.90 -1.82
N LYS A 92 3.67 17.74 -2.03
CA LYS A 92 4.44 18.58 -2.98
C LYS A 92 5.02 17.79 -4.16
N THR A 93 4.63 16.52 -4.33
CA THR A 93 5.06 15.67 -5.45
C THR A 93 3.87 14.99 -6.14
N THR A 94 4.12 14.23 -7.21
CA THR A 94 3.13 13.48 -7.99
C THR A 94 2.81 12.09 -7.41
N PHE A 95 3.16 11.83 -6.15
CA PHE A 95 2.93 10.53 -5.52
C PHE A 95 1.43 10.22 -5.33
N GLU A 96 1.01 9.03 -5.79
CA GLU A 96 -0.37 8.54 -5.70
C GLU A 96 -0.48 7.17 -5.00
N GLY A 97 0.64 6.59 -4.57
CA GLY A 97 0.69 5.28 -3.91
C GLY A 97 0.14 5.27 -2.48
N ARG A 98 0.29 4.13 -1.81
CA ARG A 98 -0.19 3.92 -0.44
C ARG A 98 0.93 3.98 0.59
N VAL A 99 0.67 4.59 1.74
CA VAL A 99 1.67 4.80 2.79
C VAL A 99 1.31 4.01 4.03
N PHE A 100 2.28 3.32 4.63
CA PHE A 100 2.04 2.52 5.83
C PHE A 100 3.00 2.85 6.97
N MET A 101 2.45 2.93 8.17
CA MET A 101 3.13 3.07 9.45
C MET A 101 2.54 2.10 10.47
N THR A 102 3.27 1.75 11.51
CA THR A 102 2.62 1.12 12.68
C THR A 102 1.72 2.12 13.41
N HIS A 103 0.76 1.63 14.17
CA HIS A 103 -0.14 2.48 14.97
C HIS A 103 0.61 3.49 15.87
N PRO A 104 1.64 3.12 16.66
CA PRO A 104 2.37 4.09 17.47
C PRO A 104 3.18 5.06 16.63
N THR A 105 3.81 4.60 15.55
CA THR A 105 4.57 5.46 14.64
C THR A 105 3.68 6.56 14.05
N LYS A 106 2.50 6.22 13.52
CA LYS A 106 1.53 7.20 13.00
C LYS A 106 1.12 8.21 14.08
N ALA A 107 0.80 7.75 15.30
CA ALA A 107 0.38 8.63 16.38
C ALA A 107 1.48 9.60 16.85
N ILE A 108 2.73 9.13 16.92
CA ILE A 108 3.88 9.93 17.34
C ILE A 108 4.30 10.90 16.24
N TYR A 109 4.30 10.44 14.98
CA TYR A 109 4.63 11.21 13.78
C TYR A 109 3.93 12.57 13.74
N LYS A 110 2.61 12.60 13.94
CA LYS A 110 1.81 13.84 13.93
C LYS A 110 2.35 14.88 14.91
N TRP A 111 2.71 14.45 16.12
CA TRP A 111 3.18 15.36 17.15
C TRP A 111 4.63 15.75 16.93
N LEU A 112 5.50 14.79 16.60
CA LEU A 112 6.91 15.07 16.37
C LEU A 112 7.11 16.06 15.21
N LEU A 113 6.39 15.88 14.10
CA LEU A 113 6.54 16.78 12.96
C LEU A 113 5.92 18.15 13.18
N SER A 114 4.84 18.25 13.96
CA SER A 114 4.33 19.56 14.42
C SER A 114 5.35 20.30 15.28
N ASP A 115 6.13 19.59 16.12
CA ASP A 115 7.28 20.20 16.82
C ASP A 115 8.36 20.67 15.86
N TYR A 116 8.74 19.81 14.91
CA TYR A 116 9.77 20.10 13.92
C TYR A 116 9.44 21.37 13.12
N VAL A 117 8.22 21.48 12.59
CA VAL A 117 7.76 22.66 11.84
C VAL A 117 7.83 23.93 12.70
N ARG A 118 7.51 23.84 14.00
CA ARG A 118 7.56 24.98 14.92
C ARG A 118 8.98 25.36 15.40
N VAL A 119 9.86 24.37 15.62
CA VAL A 119 11.23 24.56 16.14
C VAL A 119 12.21 24.94 15.02
N SER A 120 11.87 24.64 13.78
CA SER A 120 12.63 25.05 12.61
C SER A 120 12.62 26.58 12.49
N ASN A 121 13.66 27.24 13.03
CA ASN A 121 13.93 28.67 12.88
C ASN A 121 14.51 28.99 11.48
N VAL A 122 14.01 28.28 10.48
CA VAL A 122 14.42 28.40 9.09
C VAL A 122 13.63 29.56 8.47
N ALA A 123 14.24 30.31 7.56
CA ALA A 123 13.56 31.39 6.88
C ALA A 123 12.34 30.82 6.10
N LEU A 124 11.27 31.61 5.96
CA LEU A 124 10.01 31.16 5.33
C LEU A 124 10.23 30.53 3.94
N ASP A 125 11.24 30.97 3.22
CA ASP A 125 11.64 30.48 1.88
C ASP A 125 12.39 29.15 1.89
N GLU A 126 12.89 28.70 3.04
CA GLU A 126 13.60 27.44 3.21
C GLU A 126 12.76 26.37 3.95
N MET A 127 11.51 26.68 4.34
CA MET A 127 10.58 25.71 4.91
C MET A 127 10.12 24.71 3.85
N LEU A 128 10.20 23.41 4.16
CA LEU A 128 9.79 22.34 3.24
C LEU A 128 8.27 22.22 3.12
N TYR A 129 7.54 22.41 4.22
CA TYR A 129 6.09 22.25 4.29
C TYR A 129 5.53 22.97 5.52
N GLU A 130 4.22 23.21 5.52
CA GLU A 130 3.49 23.85 6.61
C GLU A 130 2.76 22.83 7.51
N GLU A 131 2.22 23.27 8.64
CA GLU A 131 1.45 22.39 9.53
C GLU A 131 0.18 21.85 8.85
N GLN A 132 -0.41 22.60 7.90
CA GLN A 132 -1.56 22.13 7.13
C GLN A 132 -1.20 20.96 6.21
N ASP A 133 -0.03 21.01 5.55
CA ASP A 133 0.47 19.91 4.72
C ASP A 133 0.68 18.65 5.57
N LEU A 134 1.18 18.79 6.80
CA LEU A 134 1.30 17.68 7.74
C LEU A 134 -0.07 17.06 8.07
N LEU A 135 -1.10 17.86 8.28
CA LEU A 135 -2.45 17.37 8.57
C LEU A 135 -3.06 16.63 7.38
N HIS A 136 -2.94 17.16 6.16
CA HIS A 136 -3.40 16.47 4.95
C HIS A 136 -2.65 15.15 4.73
N SER A 137 -1.32 15.17 4.92
CA SER A 137 -0.48 13.97 4.80
C SER A 137 -0.90 12.88 5.79
N TYR A 138 -1.40 13.25 6.98
CA TYR A 138 -1.77 12.33 8.05
C TYR A 138 -2.93 11.42 7.67
N ASP A 139 -3.88 11.93 6.88
CA ASP A 139 -5.08 11.20 6.45
C ASP A 139 -4.77 10.18 5.35
N LYS A 140 -3.71 10.42 4.56
CA LYS A 140 -3.18 9.48 3.54
C LYS A 140 -2.40 8.30 4.12
N ILE A 141 -2.02 8.33 5.39
CA ILE A 141 -1.20 7.29 6.03
C ILE A 141 -2.09 6.18 6.59
N GLU A 142 -1.85 4.95 6.21
CA GLU A 142 -2.53 3.77 6.75
C GLU A 142 -1.74 3.16 7.92
N ALA A 143 -2.46 2.71 8.94
CA ALA A 143 -1.86 2.08 10.11
C ALA A 143 -1.89 0.54 9.98
N VAL A 144 -0.79 -0.12 10.33
CA VAL A 144 -0.68 -1.59 10.37
C VAL A 144 -0.30 -2.08 11.75
N ASP A 145 -0.78 -3.28 12.10
CA ASP A 145 -0.35 -3.99 13.28
C ASP A 145 0.92 -4.81 13.01
N TYR A 146 1.66 -5.11 14.07
CA TYR A 146 2.73 -6.10 14.01
C TYR A 146 2.18 -7.47 13.61
N HIS A 147 2.94 -8.20 12.80
CA HIS A 147 2.61 -9.53 12.29
C HIS A 147 1.38 -9.61 11.38
N GLN A 148 0.81 -8.47 10.98
CA GLN A 148 -0.24 -8.40 9.98
C GLN A 148 0.39 -8.47 8.57
N GLU A 149 -0.04 -9.44 7.76
CA GLU A 149 0.28 -9.46 6.32
C GLU A 149 -0.70 -8.54 5.58
N VAL A 150 -0.15 -7.56 4.86
CA VAL A 150 -0.89 -6.66 3.98
C VAL A 150 -0.42 -6.89 2.55
N GLU A 151 -1.36 -6.90 1.61
CA GLU A 151 -1.09 -7.07 0.18
C GLU A 151 -1.62 -5.86 -0.60
N VAL A 152 -0.74 -5.24 -1.39
CA VAL A 152 -1.06 -4.10 -2.26
C VAL A 152 -0.53 -4.42 -3.65
N GLU A 153 -1.42 -4.68 -4.61
CA GLU A 153 -1.07 -4.95 -6.01
C GLU A 153 0.03 -6.02 -6.19
N GLY A 154 -0.08 -7.13 -5.45
CA GLY A 154 0.89 -8.22 -5.49
C GLY A 154 2.18 -8.00 -4.68
N ILE A 155 2.32 -6.85 -4.01
CA ILE A 155 3.36 -6.59 -3.01
C ILE A 155 2.82 -7.02 -1.65
N LYS A 156 3.43 -8.04 -1.05
CA LYS A 156 3.10 -8.44 0.33
C LYS A 156 4.11 -7.84 1.28
N PHE A 157 3.66 -7.36 2.43
CA PHE A 157 4.57 -6.97 3.50
C PHE A 157 4.01 -7.30 4.88
N THR A 158 4.91 -7.53 5.83
CA THR A 158 4.61 -7.80 7.23
C THR A 158 5.57 -7.03 8.11
N SER A 159 5.04 -6.33 9.11
CA SER A 159 5.84 -5.57 10.07
C SER A 159 6.22 -6.44 11.29
N TYR A 160 7.47 -6.37 11.71
CA TYR A 160 8.02 -7.01 12.91
C TYR A 160 8.58 -5.95 13.85
N ASN A 161 8.60 -6.22 15.14
CA ASN A 161 9.13 -5.25 16.10
C ASN A 161 10.64 -5.04 15.90
N ALA A 162 11.08 -3.78 15.77
CA ALA A 162 12.50 -3.41 15.64
C ALA A 162 13.16 -3.03 16.98
N GLY A 163 12.41 -2.96 18.08
CA GLY A 163 12.89 -2.35 19.32
C GLY A 163 13.11 -0.86 19.09
N HIS A 164 14.31 -0.33 19.39
CA HIS A 164 14.77 1.03 19.06
C HIS A 164 13.91 2.19 19.60
N VAL A 165 12.70 2.40 19.09
CA VAL A 165 11.68 3.34 19.60
C VAL A 165 10.27 2.72 19.56
N LEU A 166 9.34 3.27 20.34
CA LEU A 166 7.97 2.78 20.39
C LEU A 166 7.30 2.79 19.00
N GLY A 167 6.93 1.62 18.49
CA GLY A 167 6.32 1.49 17.16
C GLY A 167 7.31 1.22 16.02
N ALA A 168 8.62 1.19 16.27
CA ALA A 168 9.59 0.90 15.21
C ALA A 168 9.35 -0.50 14.62
N ALA A 169 9.48 -0.59 13.30
CA ALA A 169 9.17 -1.79 12.54
C ALA A 169 10.28 -2.16 11.55
N MET A 170 10.57 -3.46 11.50
CA MET A 170 11.25 -4.09 10.38
C MET A 170 10.19 -4.61 9.41
N PHE A 171 10.31 -4.30 8.13
CA PHE A 171 9.36 -4.77 7.11
C PHE A 171 9.95 -5.95 6.34
N LEU A 172 9.28 -7.10 6.42
CA LEU A 172 9.50 -8.22 5.52
C LEU A 172 8.59 -8.06 4.32
N ILE A 173 9.17 -7.84 3.15
CA ILE A 173 8.50 -7.58 1.87
C ILE A 173 8.67 -8.80 0.99
N GLU A 174 7.61 -9.21 0.29
CA GLU A 174 7.61 -10.30 -0.67
C GLU A 174 7.00 -9.84 -1.99
N ILE A 175 7.79 -9.95 -3.07
CA ILE A 175 7.36 -9.65 -4.45
C ILE A 175 7.73 -10.85 -5.32
N ALA A 176 6.74 -11.48 -5.96
CA ALA A 176 6.95 -12.65 -6.81
C ALA A 176 7.81 -13.76 -6.17
N GLY A 177 7.68 -13.95 -4.84
CA GLY A 177 8.39 -14.96 -4.05
C GLY A 177 9.78 -14.54 -3.56
N VAL A 178 10.34 -13.42 -4.01
CA VAL A 178 11.60 -12.86 -3.49
C VAL A 178 11.31 -12.10 -2.20
N LYS A 179 12.04 -12.42 -1.13
CA LYS A 179 11.84 -11.85 0.21
C LYS A 179 12.94 -10.85 0.58
N ILE A 180 12.54 -9.66 0.98
CA ILE A 180 13.44 -8.56 1.36
C ILE A 180 13.08 -8.13 2.78
N LEU A 181 14.05 -8.17 3.70
CA LEU A 181 13.87 -7.64 5.05
C LEU A 181 14.57 -6.29 5.15
N TYR A 182 13.79 -5.24 5.41
CA TYR A 182 14.31 -3.92 5.77
C TYR A 182 14.20 -3.71 7.28
N THR A 183 15.33 -3.41 7.94
CA THR A 183 15.33 -3.27 9.40
C THR A 183 14.85 -1.90 9.89
N GLY A 184 14.95 -0.85 9.07
CA GLY A 184 15.06 0.50 9.61
C GLY A 184 16.22 0.59 10.61
N ASP A 185 16.02 1.37 11.67
CA ASP A 185 16.86 1.30 12.87
C ASP A 185 16.32 0.29 13.88
N TYR A 186 17.18 -0.52 14.47
CA TYR A 186 16.79 -1.60 15.35
C TYR A 186 17.73 -1.81 16.55
N SER A 187 17.19 -2.35 17.63
CA SER A 187 17.95 -2.74 18.83
C SER A 187 17.77 -4.22 19.13
N ARG A 188 18.86 -4.93 19.45
CA ARG A 188 18.81 -6.33 19.93
C ARG A 188 18.91 -6.44 21.45
N GLU A 189 18.81 -5.33 22.16
CA GLU A 189 18.73 -5.28 23.62
C GLU A 189 17.33 -4.89 24.06
N GLU A 190 16.89 -5.46 25.18
CA GLU A 190 15.61 -5.10 25.82
C GLU A 190 15.91 -3.95 26.79
N ASP A 191 15.18 -2.86 26.63
CA ASP A 191 15.31 -1.66 27.46
C ASP A 191 14.36 -1.74 28.67
N ARG A 192 14.23 -0.68 29.49
CA ARG A 192 13.24 -0.65 30.57
C ARG A 192 11.81 -0.73 30.02
N HIS A 193 11.54 -0.10 28.87
CA HIS A 193 10.19 -0.08 28.28
C HIS A 193 10.02 -0.79 26.92
N LEU A 194 11.07 -0.91 26.11
CA LEU A 194 10.96 -1.55 24.79
C LEU A 194 11.40 -3.01 24.80
N MET A 195 10.86 -3.75 23.85
CA MET A 195 11.30 -5.10 23.51
C MET A 195 12.53 -5.03 22.60
N ALA A 196 13.32 -6.10 22.57
CA ALA A 196 14.34 -6.27 21.53
C ALA A 196 13.67 -6.56 20.18
N ALA A 197 14.37 -6.26 19.09
CA ALA A 197 13.93 -6.59 17.74
C ALA A 197 13.66 -8.10 17.62
N GLU A 198 12.67 -8.46 16.82
CA GLU A 198 12.27 -9.85 16.61
C GLU A 198 13.16 -10.55 15.58
N LEU A 199 13.02 -11.87 15.44
CA LEU A 199 13.58 -12.60 14.30
C LEU A 199 12.40 -13.04 13.43
N PRO A 200 12.27 -12.56 12.18
CA PRO A 200 11.20 -13.01 11.29
C PRO A 200 11.26 -14.52 11.07
N PRO A 201 10.10 -15.21 10.94
CA PRO A 201 10.03 -16.66 10.80
C PRO A 201 10.54 -17.15 9.44
N ALA A 202 10.53 -16.30 8.42
CA ALA A 202 11.00 -16.61 7.07
C ALA A 202 12.41 -16.06 6.85
N GLN A 203 13.27 -16.88 6.23
CA GLN A 203 14.58 -16.44 5.76
C GLN A 203 14.40 -15.54 4.53
N PRO A 204 14.88 -14.28 4.57
CA PRO A 204 14.85 -13.39 3.42
C PRO A 204 16.01 -13.68 2.46
N ASP A 205 15.79 -13.37 1.18
CA ASP A 205 16.82 -13.42 0.13
C ASP A 205 17.75 -12.18 0.21
N VAL A 206 17.20 -11.06 0.65
CA VAL A 206 17.93 -9.80 0.82
C VAL A 206 17.67 -9.22 2.21
N LEU A 207 18.74 -8.86 2.92
CA LEU A 207 18.68 -8.08 4.15
C LEU A 207 19.20 -6.68 3.88
N ILE A 208 18.38 -5.66 4.10
CA ILE A 208 18.78 -4.25 4.13
C ILE A 208 18.84 -3.84 5.60
N THR A 209 20.04 -3.57 6.11
CA THR A 209 20.29 -3.33 7.54
C THR A 209 21.07 -2.05 7.80
N GLU A 210 20.77 -1.38 8.92
CA GLU A 210 21.52 -0.21 9.37
C GLU A 210 22.98 -0.55 9.70
N SER A 211 23.81 0.49 9.75
CA SER A 211 25.25 0.39 10.02
C SER A 211 25.80 1.53 10.90
N THR A 212 24.93 2.15 11.70
CA THR A 212 25.19 3.35 12.52
C THR A 212 26.49 3.26 13.34
N TYR A 213 26.70 2.17 14.08
CA TYR A 213 27.90 1.97 14.90
C TYR A 213 29.03 1.23 14.18
N GLY A 214 28.84 0.77 12.95
CA GLY A 214 29.85 0.07 12.17
C GLY A 214 30.52 -1.09 12.93
N VAL A 215 31.83 -0.97 13.19
CA VAL A 215 32.64 -1.95 13.93
C VAL A 215 32.82 -1.61 15.42
N GLN A 216 32.13 -0.58 15.92
CA GLN A 216 32.17 -0.23 17.34
C GLN A 216 31.43 -1.29 18.15
N ASN A 217 32.00 -1.62 19.31
CA ASN A 217 31.38 -2.50 20.27
C ASN A 217 30.93 -1.67 21.45
N HIS A 218 29.72 -1.91 21.94
CA HIS A 218 29.36 -1.45 23.26
C HIS A 218 30.11 -2.30 24.33
N GLU A 219 30.24 -1.78 25.55
CA GLU A 219 30.90 -2.50 26.65
C GLU A 219 30.19 -3.86 26.94
N PRO A 220 30.91 -4.94 27.35
CA PRO A 220 30.30 -6.28 27.52
C PRO A 220 29.21 -6.39 28.61
N ARG A 221 28.17 -7.21 28.34
CA ARG A 221 26.85 -7.25 29.01
C ARG A 221 26.81 -7.61 30.51
N LEU A 222 27.79 -8.32 31.08
CA LEU A 222 27.71 -8.75 32.49
C LEU A 222 27.90 -7.59 33.49
N GLU A 223 28.41 -6.45 33.03
CA GLU A 223 28.62 -5.21 33.79
C GLU A 223 27.80 -4.02 33.24
N LYS A 224 27.24 -4.13 32.03
CA LYS A 224 26.79 -3.02 31.15
C LYS A 224 25.55 -2.23 31.60
N VAL A 225 24.40 -2.85 31.86
CA VAL A 225 23.16 -2.08 32.14
C VAL A 225 23.30 -1.30 33.45
N ARG A 226 23.80 -1.96 34.49
CA ARG A 226 24.07 -1.29 35.78
C ARG A 226 25.21 -0.29 35.68
N ASN A 227 26.30 -0.56 34.95
CA ASN A 227 27.42 0.38 34.90
C ASN A 227 27.16 1.59 33.99
N VAL A 228 26.43 1.46 32.87
CA VAL A 228 26.05 2.61 32.03
C VAL A 228 25.01 3.46 32.73
N GLU A 229 23.96 2.85 33.30
CA GLU A 229 22.99 3.59 34.13
C GLU A 229 23.65 4.21 35.37
N ALA A 230 24.56 3.52 36.05
CA ALA A 230 25.30 4.06 37.20
C ALA A 230 26.28 5.16 36.81
N ARG A 231 26.96 5.05 35.66
CA ARG A 231 27.83 6.11 35.14
C ARG A 231 27.01 7.34 34.77
N PHE A 232 25.86 7.13 34.13
CA PHE A 232 24.92 8.21 33.81
C PHE A 232 24.40 8.91 35.05
N THR A 233 23.80 8.16 35.97
CA THR A 233 23.24 8.72 37.20
C THR A 233 24.31 9.33 38.10
N GLY A 234 25.49 8.70 38.21
CA GLY A 234 26.64 9.25 38.93
C GLY A 234 27.14 10.57 38.34
N LEU A 235 27.25 10.67 37.02
CA LEU A 235 27.63 11.92 36.36
C LEU A 235 26.59 13.04 36.62
N VAL A 236 25.31 12.71 36.50
CA VAL A 236 24.21 13.65 36.79
C VAL A 236 24.27 14.10 38.24
N HIS A 237 24.47 13.17 39.18
CA HIS A 237 24.64 13.44 40.61
C HIS A 237 25.82 14.39 40.84
N ASP A 238 26.99 14.13 40.26
CA ASP A 238 28.18 14.95 40.42
C ASP A 238 27.97 16.41 39.95
N ILE A 239 27.23 16.60 38.84
CA ILE A 239 26.90 17.92 38.30
C ILE A 239 25.99 18.69 39.26
N VAL A 240 24.94 18.06 39.79
CA VAL A 240 24.01 18.74 40.70
C VAL A 240 24.64 18.97 42.08
N GLN A 241 25.48 18.04 42.55
CA GLN A 241 26.19 18.14 43.82
C GLN A 241 27.20 19.30 43.85
N ARG A 242 27.88 19.58 42.72
CA ARG A 242 28.74 20.77 42.59
C ARG A 242 27.96 22.08 42.37
N GLY A 243 26.63 22.04 42.47
CA GLY A 243 25.74 23.20 42.35
C GLY A 243 25.58 23.69 40.91
N GLY A 244 25.78 22.82 39.93
CA GLY A 244 25.61 23.11 38.50
C GLY A 244 24.26 22.67 37.95
N ARG A 245 23.99 23.07 36.71
CA ARG A 245 22.88 22.56 35.91
C ARG A 245 23.34 21.46 34.97
N CYS A 246 22.59 20.38 34.92
CA CYS A 246 22.80 19.29 33.98
C CYS A 246 21.86 19.46 32.78
N LEU A 247 22.40 19.76 31.61
CA LEU A 247 21.65 19.82 30.35
C LEU A 247 21.75 18.48 29.61
N MET A 248 20.60 17.91 29.27
CA MET A 248 20.48 16.72 28.43
C MET A 248 19.70 17.09 27.17
N PRO A 249 20.39 17.34 26.04
CA PRO A 249 19.70 17.56 24.79
C PRO A 249 19.14 16.23 24.29
N VAL A 250 17.82 16.12 24.20
CA VAL A 250 17.12 14.90 23.75
C VAL A 250 15.93 15.27 22.88
N PHE A 251 15.56 14.42 21.93
CA PHE A 251 14.27 14.57 21.27
C PHE A 251 13.13 14.33 22.26
N ALA A 252 11.99 15.01 22.06
CA ALA A 252 10.85 14.87 22.97
C ALA A 252 10.35 13.41 23.04
N LEU A 253 10.48 12.64 21.96
CA LEU A 253 9.99 11.27 21.84
C LEU A 253 11.14 10.33 21.49
N GLY A 254 11.13 9.11 22.04
CA GLY A 254 12.13 8.07 21.82
C GLY A 254 12.95 7.79 23.07
N ARG A 255 14.26 8.04 23.03
CA ARG A 255 15.17 7.75 24.15
C ARG A 255 14.93 8.58 25.41
N ALA A 256 14.28 9.75 25.28
CA ALA A 256 13.94 10.57 26.44
C ALA A 256 13.10 9.78 27.47
N GLN A 257 12.17 8.93 27.03
CA GLN A 257 11.33 8.14 27.93
C GLN A 257 12.13 7.12 28.76
N GLU A 258 13.19 6.55 28.19
CA GLU A 258 14.10 5.67 28.92
C GLU A 258 14.86 6.43 30.01
N LEU A 259 15.41 7.59 29.66
CA LEU A 259 16.17 8.43 30.60
C LEU A 259 15.29 8.95 31.74
N LEU A 260 14.03 9.31 31.44
CA LEU A 260 13.06 9.73 32.45
C LEU A 260 12.77 8.61 33.46
N LEU A 261 12.60 7.36 33.00
CA LEU A 261 12.42 6.21 33.89
C LEU A 261 13.65 5.96 34.79
N ILE A 262 14.86 6.10 34.23
CA ILE A 262 16.11 5.93 35.00
C ILE A 262 16.23 7.02 36.06
N LEU A 263 15.97 8.28 35.70
CA LEU A 263 16.09 9.41 36.63
C LEU A 263 15.04 9.38 37.73
N ASP A 264 13.78 9.05 37.42
CA ASP A 264 12.71 8.97 38.43
C ASP A 264 12.99 7.85 39.45
N GLU A 265 13.47 6.69 39.00
CA GLU A 265 13.89 5.59 39.89
C GLU A 265 15.12 5.98 40.72
N TYR A 266 16.09 6.68 40.12
CA TYR A 266 17.29 7.12 40.83
C TYR A 266 16.97 8.17 41.90
N TRP A 267 16.08 9.12 41.62
CA TRP A 267 15.62 10.12 42.59
C TRP A 267 14.84 9.50 43.75
N GLU A 268 13.96 8.54 43.48
CA GLU A 268 13.25 7.80 44.53
C GLU A 268 14.22 7.09 45.49
N ALA A 269 15.36 6.60 44.97
CA ALA A 269 16.38 5.92 45.76
C ALA A 269 17.33 6.86 46.53
N HIS A 270 17.37 8.16 46.22
CA HIS A 270 18.32 9.14 46.78
C HIS A 270 17.59 10.36 47.36
N PRO A 271 17.08 10.29 48.60
CA PRO A 271 16.32 11.37 49.24
C PRO A 271 17.08 12.70 49.34
N GLU A 272 18.42 12.68 49.33
CA GLU A 272 19.24 13.89 49.33
C GLU A 272 19.07 14.74 48.04
N LEU A 273 18.61 14.13 46.94
CA LEU A 273 18.34 14.78 45.66
C LEU A 273 16.89 15.27 45.52
N GLU A 274 15.99 14.98 46.48
CA GLU A 274 14.57 15.33 46.42
C GLU A 274 14.34 16.85 46.22
N SER A 275 15.26 17.68 46.73
CA SER A 275 15.22 19.13 46.56
C SER A 275 15.67 19.64 45.18
N VAL A 276 16.31 18.79 44.37
CA VAL A 276 16.84 19.14 43.04
C VAL A 276 15.78 18.79 41.98
N PRO A 277 15.23 19.77 41.27
CA PRO A 277 14.18 19.50 40.30
C PRO A 277 14.73 18.89 39.00
N ILE A 278 13.98 17.93 38.45
CA ILE A 278 14.16 17.43 37.09
C ILE A 278 13.05 18.02 36.21
N TYR A 279 13.45 18.73 35.16
CA TYR A 279 12.55 19.31 34.19
C TYR A 279 12.60 18.56 32.87
N TYR A 280 11.44 18.13 32.40
CA TYR A 280 11.24 17.70 31.03
C TYR A 280 10.64 18.85 30.23
N ALA A 281 11.52 19.56 29.54
CA ALA A 281 11.22 20.80 28.86
C ALA A 281 10.86 20.56 27.39
N SER A 282 9.59 20.23 27.18
CA SER A 282 9.00 20.13 25.86
C SER A 282 7.54 20.54 25.92
N SER A 283 7.12 21.40 24.99
CA SER A 283 5.71 21.77 24.84
C SER A 283 4.83 20.58 24.39
N LEU A 284 5.44 19.50 23.87
CA LEU A 284 4.75 18.27 23.52
C LEU A 284 4.77 17.21 24.63
N ALA A 285 5.55 17.41 25.69
CA ALA A 285 5.73 16.45 26.78
C ALA A 285 4.42 15.75 27.19
N LYS A 286 3.39 16.54 27.48
CA LYS A 286 2.08 16.03 27.91
C LYS A 286 1.37 15.17 26.85
N LYS A 287 1.43 15.59 25.58
CA LYS A 287 0.81 14.86 24.46
C LYS A 287 1.58 13.56 24.17
N CYS A 288 2.91 13.64 24.16
CA CYS A 288 3.81 12.51 24.01
C CYS A 288 3.56 11.42 25.07
N MET A 289 3.40 11.83 26.34
CA MET A 289 3.15 10.87 27.42
C MET A 289 1.80 10.17 27.26
N ALA A 290 0.76 10.87 26.79
CA ALA A 290 -0.53 10.24 26.52
C ALA A 290 -0.44 9.15 25.43
N VAL A 291 0.36 9.39 24.39
CA VAL A 291 0.60 8.39 23.33
C VAL A 291 1.33 7.17 23.88
N TYR A 292 2.40 7.35 24.67
CA TYR A 292 3.11 6.25 25.31
C TYR A 292 2.20 5.42 26.23
N GLN A 293 1.31 6.09 26.98
CA GLN A 293 0.34 5.42 27.85
C GLN A 293 -0.73 4.64 27.07
N THR A 294 -1.12 5.12 25.88
CA THR A 294 -2.10 4.46 25.02
C THR A 294 -1.56 3.15 24.46
N TYR A 295 -0.27 3.12 24.07
CA TYR A 295 0.36 1.97 23.41
C TYR A 295 1.17 1.07 24.35
N ILE A 296 0.83 1.03 25.64
CA ILE A 296 1.51 0.17 26.63
C ILE A 296 1.48 -1.31 26.25
N ASN A 297 0.43 -1.77 25.58
CA ASN A 297 0.34 -3.17 25.15
C ASN A 297 1.45 -3.56 24.15
N MET A 298 2.01 -2.60 23.42
CA MET A 298 3.12 -2.77 22.49
C MET A 298 4.51 -2.58 23.13
N MET A 299 4.57 -2.34 24.44
CA MET A 299 5.82 -2.29 25.22
C MET A 299 6.21 -3.68 25.75
N ASN A 300 7.36 -3.78 26.42
CA ASN A 300 7.84 -5.04 26.97
C ASN A 300 6.96 -5.57 28.12
N SER A 301 7.20 -6.83 28.48
CA SER A 301 6.40 -7.51 29.52
C SER A 301 6.56 -6.89 30.91
N LYS A 302 7.67 -6.21 31.19
CA LYS A 302 7.94 -5.57 32.50
C LYS A 302 7.01 -4.37 32.69
N ILE A 303 6.95 -3.47 31.71
CA ILE A 303 6.06 -2.30 31.76
C ILE A 303 4.60 -2.70 31.76
N ARG A 304 4.20 -3.70 30.95
CA ARG A 304 2.81 -4.18 30.96
C ARG A 304 2.38 -4.69 32.34
N LYS A 305 3.24 -5.42 33.03
CA LYS A 305 2.99 -5.90 34.40
C LYS A 305 2.99 -4.76 35.42
N GLN A 306 3.94 -3.83 35.31
CA GLN A 306 4.02 -2.67 36.21
C GLN A 306 2.79 -1.78 36.07
N PHE A 307 2.31 -1.55 34.85
CA PHE A 307 1.14 -0.71 34.56
C PHE A 307 -0.14 -1.23 35.23
N ALA A 308 -0.28 -2.54 35.42
CA ALA A 308 -1.40 -3.12 36.15
C ALA A 308 -1.43 -2.73 37.65
N ILE A 309 -0.28 -2.30 38.20
CA ILE A 309 -0.13 -1.83 39.58
C ILE A 309 -0.10 -0.30 39.63
N SER A 310 0.75 0.32 38.81
CA SER A 310 0.98 1.76 38.77
C SER A 310 1.52 2.17 37.41
N ASN A 311 1.10 3.32 36.88
CA ASN A 311 1.59 3.81 35.60
C ASN A 311 3.05 4.30 35.69
N PRO A 312 4.02 3.65 35.02
CA PRO A 312 5.44 4.03 35.09
C PRO A 312 5.76 5.35 34.39
N PHE A 313 4.86 5.87 33.55
CA PHE A 313 5.03 7.15 32.87
C PHE A 313 4.36 8.31 33.61
N VAL A 314 3.87 8.08 34.83
CA VAL A 314 3.46 9.13 35.77
C VAL A 314 4.60 9.31 36.76
N PHE A 315 5.56 10.15 36.39
CA PHE A 315 6.77 10.41 37.17
C PHE A 315 6.46 11.19 38.45
N LYS A 316 7.15 10.86 39.53
CA LYS A 316 6.99 11.53 40.84
C LYS A 316 7.92 12.73 40.99
N HIS A 317 9.13 12.60 40.47
CA HIS A 317 10.23 13.56 40.67
C HIS A 317 10.49 14.45 39.46
N ILE A 318 9.68 14.28 38.39
CA ILE A 318 9.88 14.97 37.12
C ILE A 318 8.71 15.90 36.83
N SER A 319 9.04 17.16 36.56
CA SER A 319 8.07 18.20 36.23
C SER A 319 8.15 18.58 34.75
N ASN A 320 6.99 18.74 34.12
CA ASN A 320 6.92 19.23 32.74
C ASN A 320 7.11 20.75 32.71
N LEU A 321 8.05 21.23 31.89
CA LEU A 321 8.27 22.65 31.65
C LEU A 321 7.77 23.01 30.25
N LYS A 322 6.73 23.84 30.17
CA LYS A 322 6.15 24.26 28.88
C LYS A 322 6.96 25.36 28.20
N ASN A 323 7.26 26.42 28.95
CA ASN A 323 7.92 27.64 28.47
C ASN A 323 9.00 28.06 29.46
N MET A 324 10.05 28.72 28.96
CA MET A 324 11.15 29.27 29.78
C MET A 324 10.68 30.33 30.78
N ASP A 325 9.58 31.03 30.49
CA ASP A 325 9.04 32.07 31.38
C ASP A 325 8.60 31.52 32.75
N ASN A 326 8.30 30.23 32.82
CA ASN A 326 7.91 29.54 34.06
C ASN A 326 9.11 28.88 34.76
N PHE A 327 10.33 29.12 34.28
CA PHE A 327 11.55 28.57 34.84
C PHE A 327 12.40 29.67 35.49
N ASP A 328 12.42 29.67 36.81
CA ASP A 328 13.37 30.44 37.58
C ASP A 328 14.70 29.68 37.62
N ASP A 329 15.72 30.22 36.94
CA ASP A 329 17.04 29.61 36.82
C ASP A 329 17.87 29.75 38.12
N VAL A 330 17.39 29.13 39.20
CA VAL A 330 17.94 29.24 40.55
C VAL A 330 18.35 27.86 41.09
N GLY A 331 19.61 27.73 41.47
CA GLY A 331 20.15 26.50 42.05
C GLY A 331 20.50 25.41 41.01
N PRO A 332 20.89 24.21 41.48
CA PRO A 332 21.10 23.06 40.61
C PRO A 332 19.79 22.50 40.08
N CYS A 333 19.79 22.04 38.83
CA CYS A 333 18.66 21.33 38.24
C CYS A 333 19.12 20.37 37.15
N VAL A 334 18.27 19.40 36.80
CA VAL A 334 18.42 18.56 35.62
C VAL A 334 17.40 19.00 34.57
N MET A 335 17.86 19.22 33.34
CA MET A 335 17.04 19.78 32.26
C MET A 335 17.15 18.91 31.01
N MET A 336 16.06 18.26 30.66
CA MET A 336 15.91 17.51 29.41
C MET A 336 15.16 18.38 28.40
N ALA A 337 15.82 18.80 27.33
CA ALA A 337 15.27 19.76 26.37
C ALA A 337 15.50 19.32 24.92
N SER A 338 14.54 19.63 24.04
CA SER A 338 14.66 19.39 22.59
C SER A 338 15.24 20.60 21.85
N PRO A 339 15.88 20.38 20.68
CA PRO A 339 16.22 19.12 20.02
C PRO A 339 17.52 18.45 20.56
N GLY A 340 17.72 17.17 20.24
CA GLY A 340 18.86 16.39 20.74
C GLY A 340 20.25 16.80 20.22
N MET A 341 20.32 17.44 19.04
CA MET A 341 21.59 17.76 18.38
C MET A 341 22.01 19.23 18.51
N LEU A 342 21.32 20.02 19.35
CA LEU A 342 21.64 21.43 19.66
C LEU A 342 21.63 22.38 18.45
N GLN A 343 20.88 22.09 17.39
CA GLN A 343 20.86 22.95 16.19
C GLN A 343 20.15 24.29 16.44
N SER A 344 18.96 24.24 17.05
CA SER A 344 18.11 25.39 17.36
C SER A 344 17.29 25.12 18.63
N GLY A 345 16.31 25.97 18.95
CA GLY A 345 15.33 25.71 19.99
C GLY A 345 15.88 25.74 21.42
N LEU A 346 15.09 25.19 22.34
CA LEU A 346 15.27 25.34 23.78
C LEU A 346 16.59 24.74 24.28
N SER A 347 16.97 23.56 23.78
CA SER A 347 18.22 22.93 24.19
C SER A 347 19.44 23.75 23.78
N ARG A 348 19.40 24.40 22.61
CA ARG A 348 20.47 25.30 22.14
C ARG A 348 20.52 26.60 22.95
N GLU A 349 19.38 27.22 23.24
CA GLU A 349 19.32 28.43 24.08
C GLU A 349 19.88 28.19 25.49
N LEU A 350 19.51 27.07 26.11
CA LEU A 350 20.02 26.68 27.42
C LEU A 350 21.51 26.36 27.38
N PHE A 351 21.96 25.67 26.33
CA PHE A 351 23.38 25.39 26.13
C PHE A 351 24.18 26.69 26.07
N GLU A 352 23.78 27.66 25.24
CA GLU A 352 24.45 28.96 25.12
C GLU A 352 24.47 29.73 26.46
N ARG A 353 23.38 29.69 27.23
CA ARG A 353 23.28 30.34 28.54
C ARG A 353 24.17 29.69 29.59
N TRP A 354 24.28 28.36 29.60
CA TRP A 354 24.95 27.60 30.67
C TRP A 354 26.41 27.23 30.36
N CYS A 355 26.81 27.29 29.10
CA CYS A 355 28.14 26.99 28.58
C CYS A 355 29.31 27.71 29.29
N PRO A 356 29.19 29.00 29.69
CA PRO A 356 30.29 29.72 30.35
C PRO A 356 30.60 29.29 31.79
N ASP A 357 29.71 28.58 32.49
CA ASP A 357 29.90 28.22 33.90
C ASP A 357 30.38 26.77 34.04
N LYS A 358 31.61 26.62 34.56
CA LYS A 358 32.28 25.33 34.78
C LYS A 358 31.57 24.36 35.74
N ARG A 359 30.60 24.85 36.51
CA ARG A 359 29.79 23.97 37.38
C ARG A 359 28.78 23.17 36.56
N ASN A 360 28.33 23.70 35.43
CA ASN A 360 27.32 23.06 34.60
C ASN A 360 27.92 21.86 33.85
N GLY A 361 27.07 21.01 33.30
CA GLY A 361 27.47 19.85 32.50
C GLY A 361 26.47 19.57 31.39
N LEU A 362 26.98 19.20 30.22
CA LEU A 362 26.23 18.80 29.04
C LEU A 362 26.39 17.29 28.90
N VAL A 363 25.29 16.55 28.99
CA VAL A 363 25.30 15.09 28.90
C VAL A 363 24.59 14.68 27.61
N ILE A 364 25.39 14.30 26.60
CA ILE A 364 24.90 13.86 25.30
C ILE A 364 24.62 12.35 25.37
N THR A 365 23.38 11.96 25.06
CA THR A 365 22.92 10.58 25.23
C THR A 365 22.60 9.84 23.93
N GLY A 366 22.43 10.55 22.81
CA GLY A 366 22.14 9.96 21.49
C GLY A 366 23.29 10.11 20.51
N TYR A 367 23.22 9.38 19.39
CA TYR A 367 24.15 9.57 18.27
C TYR A 367 24.06 11.01 17.73
N CYS A 368 25.20 11.63 17.44
CA CYS A 368 25.27 12.97 16.86
C CYS A 368 25.83 12.91 15.44
N VAL A 369 25.02 13.36 14.48
CA VAL A 369 25.43 13.45 13.08
C VAL A 369 26.54 14.51 12.92
N ASP A 370 27.50 14.23 12.03
CA ASP A 370 28.56 15.19 11.71
C ASP A 370 27.98 16.47 11.10
N GLY A 371 28.52 17.63 11.51
CA GLY A 371 27.99 18.94 11.14
C GLY A 371 26.99 19.54 12.15
N THR A 372 26.64 18.82 13.21
CA THR A 372 25.75 19.33 14.28
C THR A 372 26.51 20.01 15.41
N MET A 373 25.84 20.92 16.13
CA MET A 373 26.45 21.59 17.30
C MET A 373 26.77 20.61 18.43
N ALA A 374 25.92 19.61 18.68
CA ALA A 374 26.22 18.57 19.67
C ALA A 374 27.52 17.81 19.32
N ARG A 375 27.71 17.44 18.05
CA ARG A 375 28.95 16.81 17.58
C ARG A 375 30.17 17.72 17.72
N HIS A 376 30.01 19.02 17.43
CA HIS A 376 31.09 19.99 17.59
C HIS A 376 31.48 20.18 19.06
N ALA A 377 30.51 20.26 19.97
CA ALA A 377 30.76 20.39 21.41
C ALA A 377 31.57 19.21 21.98
N MET A 378 31.36 17.99 21.46
CA MET A 378 32.14 16.80 21.84
C MET A 378 33.64 16.88 21.49
N THR A 379 34.04 17.80 20.61
CA THR A 379 35.46 18.04 20.30
C THR A 379 36.14 18.97 21.32
N GLU A 380 35.39 19.43 22.32
CA GLU A 380 35.82 20.36 23.38
C GLU A 380 36.53 21.61 22.82
N PRO A 381 35.89 22.36 21.89
CA PRO A 381 36.46 23.60 21.39
C PRO A 381 36.56 24.63 22.53
N PRO A 382 37.54 25.55 22.52
CA PRO A 382 37.65 26.57 23.57
C PRO A 382 36.47 27.56 23.58
N GLU A 383 35.83 27.75 22.42
CA GLU A 383 34.69 28.63 22.23
C GLU A 383 33.70 27.99 21.26
N ILE A 384 32.41 28.22 21.48
CA ILE A 384 31.32 27.89 20.55
C ILE A 384 30.77 29.15 19.90
N THR A 385 30.17 29.00 18.72
CA THR A 385 29.44 30.09 18.05
C THR A 385 27.95 30.01 18.41
N SER A 386 27.41 31.08 18.98
CA SER A 386 25.98 31.21 19.25
C SER A 386 25.16 31.37 17.96
N LEU A 387 23.84 31.18 18.05
CA LEU A 387 22.92 31.46 16.94
C LEU A 387 22.98 32.92 16.47
N SER A 388 23.28 33.85 17.38
CA SER A 388 23.47 35.28 17.06
C SER A 388 24.85 35.61 16.43
N GLY A 389 25.74 34.62 16.31
CA GLY A 389 27.11 34.79 15.82
C GLY A 389 28.12 35.22 16.88
N ALA A 390 27.69 35.50 18.12
CA ALA A 390 28.60 35.77 19.24
C ALA A 390 29.39 34.52 19.64
N LYS A 391 30.63 34.69 20.06
CA LYS A 391 31.49 33.62 20.59
C LYS A 391 31.31 33.47 22.09
N ILE A 392 31.10 32.23 22.55
CA ILE A 392 30.84 31.89 23.95
C ILE A 392 31.90 30.89 24.43
N PRO A 393 32.58 31.11 25.57
CA PRO A 393 33.57 30.18 26.08
C PRO A 393 32.92 28.88 26.57
N LEU A 394 33.46 27.73 26.15
CA LEU A 394 33.02 26.40 26.60
C LEU A 394 33.75 25.98 27.87
N ASN A 395 33.15 26.28 29.02
CA ASN A 395 33.71 25.96 30.33
C ASN A 395 32.97 24.81 31.04
N MET A 396 31.70 24.57 30.71
CA MET A 396 30.92 23.46 31.25
C MET A 396 31.53 22.10 30.85
N SER A 397 31.32 21.05 31.65
CA SER A 397 31.77 19.70 31.24
C SER A 397 30.92 19.20 30.06
N VAL A 398 31.54 18.49 29.13
CA VAL A 398 30.84 17.84 28.01
C VAL A 398 31.12 16.36 28.08
N ASP A 399 30.07 15.58 28.30
CA ASP A 399 30.15 14.15 28.55
C ASP A 399 29.24 13.40 27.58
N TYR A 400 29.72 12.28 27.05
CA TYR A 400 28.96 11.44 26.13
C TYR A 400 28.72 10.06 26.75
N ILE A 401 27.44 9.71 26.94
CA ILE A 401 27.03 8.41 27.42
C ILE A 401 25.97 7.87 26.46
N SER A 402 26.38 6.96 25.59
CA SER A 402 25.47 6.39 24.60
C SER A 402 24.32 5.61 25.26
N PHE A 403 23.11 6.13 25.11
CA PHE A 403 21.83 5.42 25.26
C PHE A 403 21.16 5.22 23.89
N SER A 404 21.93 5.36 22.80
CA SER A 404 21.43 5.12 21.46
C SER A 404 21.02 3.65 21.33
N ALA A 405 19.77 3.41 20.95
CA ALA A 405 19.20 2.06 20.85
C ALA A 405 19.44 1.47 19.45
N HIS A 406 20.68 1.53 18.96
CA HIS A 406 21.07 0.86 17.72
C HIS A 406 21.94 -0.35 18.03
N VAL A 407 22.04 -1.24 17.07
CA VAL A 407 22.95 -2.38 17.16
C VAL A 407 24.42 -1.98 17.12
N ASP A 408 25.22 -2.58 18.01
CA ASP A 408 26.68 -2.62 17.86
C ASP A 408 27.12 -3.71 16.88
N TYR A 409 28.43 -3.79 16.60
CA TYR A 409 28.98 -4.79 15.69
C TYR A 409 28.62 -6.23 16.09
N ILE A 410 28.68 -6.58 17.38
CA ILE A 410 28.40 -7.94 17.85
C ILE A 410 26.93 -8.29 17.64
N GLN A 411 26.04 -7.38 18.01
CA GLN A 411 24.59 -7.52 17.85
C GLN A 411 24.20 -7.60 16.37
N ASN A 412 24.71 -6.69 15.53
CA ASN A 412 24.42 -6.64 14.11
C ASN A 412 24.97 -7.89 13.40
N SER A 413 26.23 -8.25 13.67
CA SER A 413 26.86 -9.44 13.09
C SER A 413 26.16 -10.74 13.52
N LYS A 414 25.65 -10.80 14.76
CA LYS A 414 24.84 -11.92 15.23
C LYS A 414 23.47 -11.96 14.56
N PHE A 415 22.81 -10.82 14.37
CA PHE A 415 21.53 -10.75 13.69
C PHE A 415 21.65 -11.20 12.23
N ILE A 416 22.68 -10.74 11.51
CA ILE A 416 22.97 -11.18 10.14
C ILE A 416 23.21 -12.71 10.09
N ASP A 417 23.93 -13.28 11.06
CA ASP A 417 24.13 -14.74 11.18
C ASP A 417 22.83 -15.52 11.46
N GLU A 418 21.88 -14.92 12.19
CA GLU A 418 20.57 -15.52 12.48
C GLU A 418 19.63 -15.45 11.27
N ILE A 419 19.67 -14.35 10.52
CA ILE A 419 18.86 -14.11 9.33
C ILE A 419 19.34 -14.93 8.13
N LYS A 420 20.67 -15.08 7.95
CA LYS A 420 21.29 -15.88 6.87
C LYS A 420 20.88 -15.45 5.46
N ALA A 421 20.67 -14.15 5.23
CA ALA A 421 20.39 -13.65 3.89
C ALA A 421 21.63 -13.80 2.98
N PRO A 422 21.49 -14.31 1.74
CA PRO A 422 22.61 -14.41 0.80
C PRO A 422 23.11 -13.04 0.33
N HIS A 423 22.25 -12.02 0.33
CA HIS A 423 22.60 -10.64 0.00
C HIS A 423 22.33 -9.72 1.19
N VAL A 424 23.33 -8.93 1.56
CA VAL A 424 23.23 -7.93 2.65
C VAL A 424 23.57 -6.55 2.10
N VAL A 425 22.66 -5.59 2.23
CA VAL A 425 22.85 -4.19 1.83
C VAL A 425 22.96 -3.35 3.09
N LEU A 426 24.12 -2.74 3.29
CA LEU A 426 24.37 -1.84 4.41
C LEU A 426 23.92 -0.43 4.05
N VAL A 427 23.13 0.18 4.92
CA VAL A 427 22.61 1.56 4.81
C VAL A 427 22.73 2.25 6.16
N HIS A 428 22.38 3.53 6.25
CA HIS A 428 22.30 4.28 7.50
C HIS A 428 23.57 4.15 8.35
N GLY A 429 24.67 4.73 7.85
CA GLY A 429 25.97 4.66 8.48
C GLY A 429 27.00 5.52 7.75
N GLU A 430 27.90 6.14 8.50
CA GLU A 430 28.96 6.97 7.91
C GLU A 430 29.89 6.14 7.02
N ALA A 431 30.34 6.72 5.90
CA ALA A 431 31.08 6.05 4.85
C ALA A 431 32.26 5.18 5.35
N ASN A 432 33.12 5.70 6.24
CA ASN A 432 34.25 4.95 6.76
C ASN A 432 33.81 3.82 7.70
N SER A 433 32.84 4.09 8.56
CA SER A 433 32.30 3.14 9.53
C SER A 433 31.58 1.97 8.84
N MET A 434 30.77 2.27 7.82
CA MET A 434 30.10 1.29 6.95
C MET A 434 31.11 0.48 6.13
N ALA A 435 32.14 1.11 5.57
CA ALA A 435 33.20 0.41 4.84
C ALA A 435 33.98 -0.57 5.73
N ARG A 436 34.27 -0.19 6.99
CA ARG A 436 34.90 -1.07 7.97
C ARG A 436 33.98 -2.24 8.35
N LEU A 437 32.69 -1.99 8.55
CA LEU A 437 31.70 -3.04 8.83
C LEU A 437 31.64 -4.04 7.68
N LYS A 438 31.54 -3.56 6.45
CA LYS A 438 31.59 -4.39 5.24
C LYS A 438 32.84 -5.26 5.20
N ALA A 439 34.02 -4.69 5.39
CA ALA A 439 35.28 -5.43 5.38
C ALA A 439 35.34 -6.50 6.48
N ALA A 440 34.87 -6.18 7.70
CA ALA A 440 34.85 -7.11 8.82
C ALA A 440 33.89 -8.29 8.57
N LEU A 441 32.69 -8.02 8.06
CA LEU A 441 31.72 -9.06 7.71
C LEU A 441 32.22 -9.92 6.52
N GLN A 442 32.79 -9.31 5.49
CA GLN A 442 33.38 -10.04 4.35
C GLN A 442 34.50 -10.99 4.80
N SER A 443 35.43 -10.52 5.64
CA SER A 443 36.49 -11.36 6.19
C SER A 443 35.92 -12.54 6.97
N LYS A 444 34.92 -12.29 7.82
CA LYS A 444 34.25 -13.30 8.65
C LYS A 444 33.60 -14.40 7.81
N TYR A 445 32.88 -14.06 6.73
CA TYR A 445 32.18 -15.05 5.91
C TYR A 445 33.12 -15.79 4.94
N VAL A 446 34.19 -15.16 4.47
CA VAL A 446 35.25 -15.83 3.70
C VAL A 446 35.93 -16.91 4.56
N GLU A 447 36.24 -16.62 5.83
CA GLU A 447 36.82 -17.60 6.77
C GLU A 447 35.88 -18.78 7.08
N ARG A 448 34.57 -18.57 6.99
CA ARG A 448 33.54 -19.61 7.22
C ARG A 448 33.16 -20.38 5.96
N GLU A 449 33.75 -20.07 4.80
CA GLU A 449 33.38 -20.61 3.48
C GLU A 449 31.89 -20.38 3.13
N GLU A 450 31.29 -19.31 3.66
CA GLU A 450 29.90 -18.92 3.39
C GLU A 450 29.83 -17.88 2.27
N ASN A 451 29.02 -18.13 1.24
CA ASN A 451 28.88 -17.23 0.09
C ASN A 451 27.81 -16.16 0.36
N ILE A 452 28.14 -15.16 1.18
CA ILE A 452 27.29 -13.99 1.44
C ILE A 452 27.87 -12.77 0.73
N LYS A 453 27.04 -12.07 -0.06
CA LYS A 453 27.43 -10.85 -0.78
C LYS A 453 27.01 -9.62 0.00
N ILE A 454 27.97 -8.75 0.31
CA ILE A 454 27.75 -7.55 1.12
C ILE A 454 27.98 -6.29 0.29
N TYR A 455 26.97 -5.41 0.28
CA TYR A 455 26.90 -4.17 -0.48
C TYR A 455 26.86 -2.97 0.48
N SER A 456 27.31 -1.81 0.00
CA SER A 456 27.38 -0.55 0.77
C SER A 456 27.22 0.63 -0.19
N PRO A 457 26.06 0.74 -0.87
CA PRO A 457 25.85 1.70 -1.94
C PRO A 457 25.94 3.14 -1.43
N LYS A 458 26.45 4.03 -2.26
CA LYS A 458 26.31 5.49 -2.07
C LYS A 458 24.90 5.93 -2.46
N ASN A 459 24.55 7.16 -2.10
CA ASN A 459 23.37 7.80 -2.67
C ASN A 459 23.43 7.79 -4.21
N CYS A 460 22.29 7.53 -4.82
CA CYS A 460 22.07 7.32 -6.27
C CYS A 460 22.80 6.11 -6.86
N GLU A 461 23.38 5.23 -6.04
CA GLU A 461 23.96 3.96 -6.51
C GLU A 461 22.92 2.83 -6.40
N THR A 462 22.73 2.10 -7.51
CA THR A 462 21.81 0.97 -7.58
C THR A 462 22.54 -0.36 -7.42
N VAL A 463 22.15 -1.15 -6.43
CA VAL A 463 22.51 -2.57 -6.32
C VAL A 463 21.56 -3.38 -7.20
N LYS A 464 22.12 -4.18 -8.11
CA LYS A 464 21.36 -5.05 -9.03
C LYS A 464 21.54 -6.51 -8.64
N LEU A 465 20.44 -7.19 -8.34
CA LEU A 465 20.43 -8.60 -7.93
C LEU A 465 19.53 -9.40 -8.87
N TYR A 466 20.06 -10.45 -9.47
CA TYR A 466 19.30 -11.29 -10.40
C TYR A 466 18.60 -12.43 -9.67
N PHE A 467 17.27 -12.48 -9.76
CA PHE A 467 16.45 -13.54 -9.19
C PHE A 467 15.68 -14.24 -10.31
N ARG A 468 16.07 -15.48 -10.61
CA ARG A 468 15.35 -16.34 -11.55
C ARG A 468 14.24 -17.08 -10.81
N GLY A 469 13.03 -16.53 -10.85
CA GLY A 469 11.84 -17.24 -10.38
C GLY A 469 11.44 -18.33 -11.38
N GLU A 470 11.36 -19.59 -10.93
CA GLU A 470 10.58 -20.58 -11.67
C GLU A 470 9.11 -20.13 -11.64
N LYS A 471 8.52 -19.85 -12.81
CA LYS A 471 7.11 -19.47 -12.89
C LYS A 471 6.26 -20.70 -12.62
N LEU A 472 5.64 -20.75 -11.45
CA LEU A 472 4.73 -21.83 -11.06
C LEU A 472 3.30 -21.47 -11.45
N ALA A 473 2.73 -22.25 -12.38
CA ALA A 473 1.30 -22.18 -12.71
C ALA A 473 0.54 -23.32 -12.02
N LYS A 474 -0.54 -23.00 -11.30
CA LYS A 474 -1.41 -23.99 -10.67
C LYS A 474 -2.50 -24.43 -11.64
N ALA A 475 -2.62 -25.73 -11.89
CA ALA A 475 -3.75 -26.28 -12.62
C ALA A 475 -5.00 -26.26 -11.73
N ILE A 476 -6.10 -25.71 -12.22
CA ILE A 476 -7.38 -25.63 -11.50
C ILE A 476 -8.55 -26.10 -12.37
N GLY A 477 -9.69 -26.36 -11.74
CA GLY A 477 -10.91 -26.80 -12.42
C GLY A 477 -10.79 -28.19 -13.03
N ARG A 478 -11.33 -28.37 -14.23
CA ARG A 478 -11.37 -29.64 -14.98
C ARG A 478 -9.98 -30.16 -15.32
N LEU A 479 -9.02 -29.26 -15.55
CA LEU A 479 -7.62 -29.62 -15.79
C LEU A 479 -6.97 -30.33 -14.59
N ALA A 480 -7.43 -30.03 -13.38
CA ALA A 480 -6.97 -30.67 -12.14
C ALA A 480 -7.81 -31.91 -11.74
N ALA A 481 -8.83 -32.28 -12.53
CA ALA A 481 -9.73 -33.39 -12.18
C ALA A 481 -9.07 -34.77 -12.27
N LYS A 482 -7.97 -34.90 -13.00
CA LYS A 482 -7.19 -36.13 -13.13
C LYS A 482 -5.79 -35.92 -12.58
N TYR A 483 -5.23 -36.97 -12.00
CA TYR A 483 -3.82 -36.97 -11.62
C TYR A 483 -2.95 -36.80 -12.87
N PRO A 484 -1.90 -35.96 -12.80
CA PRO A 484 -1.00 -35.73 -13.92
C PRO A 484 -0.23 -37.02 -14.26
N ILE A 485 -0.11 -37.29 -15.56
CA ILE A 485 0.71 -38.36 -16.11
C ILE A 485 1.93 -37.72 -16.77
N GLU A 486 3.10 -38.33 -16.59
CA GLU A 486 4.35 -37.85 -17.21
C GLU A 486 4.20 -37.76 -18.75
N ASP A 487 4.75 -36.72 -19.36
CA ASP A 487 4.64 -36.38 -20.78
C ASP A 487 3.21 -36.13 -21.32
N GLN A 488 2.20 -36.01 -20.44
CA GLN A 488 0.86 -35.63 -20.86
C GLN A 488 0.83 -34.16 -21.30
N LEU A 489 0.35 -33.92 -22.52
CA LEU A 489 0.09 -32.56 -22.99
C LEU A 489 -1.00 -31.90 -22.14
N VAL A 490 -0.68 -30.74 -21.56
CA VAL A 490 -1.61 -29.90 -20.83
C VAL A 490 -1.96 -28.70 -21.72
N SER A 491 -3.22 -28.57 -22.10
CA SER A 491 -3.73 -27.44 -22.89
C SER A 491 -4.83 -26.72 -22.13
N GLY A 492 -4.75 -25.40 -22.06
CA GLY A 492 -5.70 -24.56 -21.34
C GLY A 492 -5.37 -23.09 -21.51
N ILE A 493 -6.15 -22.24 -20.84
CA ILE A 493 -5.91 -20.80 -20.73
C ILE A 493 -5.10 -20.55 -19.45
N ILE A 494 -4.03 -19.77 -19.57
CA ILE A 494 -3.29 -19.27 -18.41
C ILE A 494 -3.84 -17.89 -18.06
N VAL A 495 -4.31 -17.75 -16.83
CA VAL A 495 -4.73 -16.48 -16.25
C VAL A 495 -3.68 -16.05 -15.23
N SER A 496 -3.14 -14.85 -15.42
CA SER A 496 -2.26 -14.21 -14.46
C SER A 496 -3.07 -13.22 -13.64
N LYS A 497 -3.01 -13.34 -12.32
CA LYS A 497 -3.43 -12.28 -11.40
C LYS A 497 -2.21 -11.90 -10.58
N ASP A 498 -1.70 -10.69 -10.81
CA ASP A 498 -0.41 -10.23 -10.28
C ASP A 498 0.71 -11.23 -10.65
N PHE A 499 1.37 -11.82 -9.65
CA PHE A 499 2.42 -12.83 -9.84
C PHE A 499 1.93 -14.28 -9.72
N GLN A 500 0.63 -14.50 -9.55
CA GLN A 500 0.04 -15.83 -9.46
C GLN A 500 -0.50 -16.29 -10.81
N PHE A 501 0.01 -17.42 -11.30
CA PHE A 501 -0.43 -18.03 -12.55
C PHE A 501 -1.34 -19.22 -12.27
N ASN A 502 -2.51 -19.23 -12.90
CA ASN A 502 -3.43 -20.36 -12.89
C ASN A 502 -3.68 -20.83 -14.31
N ILE A 503 -3.60 -22.14 -14.57
CA ILE A 503 -3.98 -22.74 -15.84
C ILE A 503 -5.31 -23.47 -15.66
N MET A 504 -6.28 -23.17 -16.54
CA MET A 504 -7.65 -23.68 -16.46
C MET A 504 -8.21 -24.00 -17.84
N ASP A 505 -9.25 -24.83 -17.88
CA ASP A 505 -10.01 -25.08 -19.10
C ASP A 505 -10.78 -23.79 -19.49
N PRO A 506 -10.95 -23.47 -20.79
CA PRO A 506 -11.70 -22.29 -21.21
C PRO A 506 -13.12 -22.19 -20.62
N ASN A 507 -13.76 -23.32 -20.34
CA ASN A 507 -15.10 -23.35 -19.75
C ASN A 507 -15.10 -22.99 -18.26
N ASP A 508 -13.97 -23.16 -17.58
CA ASP A 508 -13.80 -22.87 -16.16
C ASP A 508 -13.45 -21.39 -15.91
N LEU A 509 -13.17 -20.62 -16.97
CA LEU A 509 -12.74 -19.23 -16.86
C LEU A 509 -13.73 -18.38 -16.04
N LYS A 510 -15.02 -18.50 -16.33
CA LYS A 510 -16.06 -17.74 -15.62
C LYS A 510 -16.12 -18.09 -14.14
N ASP A 511 -16.01 -19.38 -13.82
CA ASP A 511 -16.18 -19.88 -12.46
C ASP A 511 -14.98 -19.55 -11.55
N PHE A 512 -13.76 -19.51 -12.11
CA PHE A 512 -12.52 -19.35 -11.32
C PHE A 512 -11.83 -18.00 -11.45
N SER A 513 -12.05 -17.25 -12.54
CA SER A 513 -11.44 -15.91 -12.73
C SER A 513 -12.44 -14.77 -12.69
N GLY A 514 -13.75 -15.05 -12.77
CA GLY A 514 -14.80 -14.04 -12.92
C GLY A 514 -14.85 -13.40 -14.31
N ILE A 515 -13.94 -13.76 -15.22
CA ILE A 515 -13.92 -13.29 -16.60
C ILE A 515 -14.97 -14.08 -17.40
N SER A 516 -15.97 -13.40 -17.95
CA SER A 516 -16.94 -14.00 -18.85
C SER A 516 -16.36 -14.13 -20.26
N THR A 517 -16.52 -15.29 -20.88
CA THR A 517 -16.29 -15.46 -22.31
C THR A 517 -17.52 -14.99 -23.09
N SER A 518 -17.28 -14.19 -24.12
CA SER A 518 -18.31 -13.76 -25.06
C SER A 518 -17.95 -14.30 -26.44
N ALA A 519 -18.87 -15.02 -27.07
CA ALA A 519 -18.76 -15.41 -28.47
C ALA A 519 -19.61 -14.45 -29.31
N ILE A 520 -19.00 -13.79 -30.29
CA ILE A 520 -19.71 -12.92 -31.21
C ILE A 520 -20.30 -13.80 -32.31
N ILE A 521 -21.63 -13.84 -32.41
CA ILE A 521 -22.33 -14.48 -33.53
C ILE A 521 -22.74 -13.39 -34.50
N GLN A 522 -22.19 -13.44 -35.71
CA GLN A 522 -22.56 -12.53 -36.78
C GLN A 522 -23.71 -13.14 -37.59
N LYS A 523 -24.65 -12.27 -37.97
CA LYS A 523 -25.77 -12.61 -38.85
C LYS A 523 -25.91 -11.55 -39.92
N GLN A 524 -25.97 -11.98 -41.17
CA GLN A 524 -26.18 -11.10 -42.30
C GLN A 524 -27.33 -11.62 -43.13
N THR A 525 -28.30 -10.76 -43.41
CA THR A 525 -29.45 -11.10 -44.27
C THR A 525 -29.32 -10.38 -45.59
N ILE A 526 -29.41 -11.12 -46.68
CA ILE A 526 -29.21 -10.62 -48.04
C ILE A 526 -30.43 -10.98 -48.87
N THR A 527 -30.81 -10.09 -49.77
CA THR A 527 -31.86 -10.35 -50.75
C THR A 527 -31.34 -11.31 -51.82
N TYR A 528 -32.08 -12.40 -52.08
CA TYR A 528 -31.71 -13.42 -53.04
C TYR A 528 -32.96 -13.92 -53.76
N HIS A 529 -33.02 -13.80 -55.09
CA HIS A 529 -34.21 -14.08 -55.89
C HIS A 529 -34.14 -15.41 -56.67
N SER A 530 -32.99 -16.07 -56.63
CA SER A 530 -32.77 -17.36 -57.30
C SER A 530 -33.23 -18.55 -56.45
N SER A 531 -33.28 -19.75 -57.05
CA SER A 531 -33.70 -20.97 -56.32
C SER A 531 -32.62 -21.44 -55.35
N PHE A 532 -33.02 -21.93 -54.17
CA PHE A 532 -32.10 -22.44 -53.16
C PHE A 532 -31.25 -23.64 -53.64
N SER A 533 -31.76 -24.45 -54.59
CA SER A 533 -30.99 -25.53 -55.23
C SER A 533 -29.84 -25.02 -56.12
N LEU A 534 -29.99 -23.84 -56.72
CA LEU A 534 -28.93 -23.21 -57.51
C LEU A 534 -27.82 -22.66 -56.62
N LEU A 535 -28.19 -22.11 -55.45
CA LEU A 535 -27.24 -21.72 -54.42
C LEU A 535 -26.41 -22.92 -53.95
N LYS A 536 -27.08 -24.03 -53.64
CA LYS A 536 -26.42 -25.28 -53.24
C LYS A 536 -25.35 -25.69 -54.26
N TYR A 537 -25.71 -25.71 -55.55
CA TYR A 537 -24.78 -26.09 -56.61
C TYR A 537 -23.51 -25.23 -56.63
N HIS A 538 -23.64 -23.90 -56.59
CA HIS A 538 -22.49 -22.99 -56.62
C HIS A 538 -21.62 -23.08 -55.36
N LEU A 539 -22.24 -23.21 -54.19
CA LEU A 539 -21.49 -23.41 -52.95
C LEU A 539 -20.78 -24.78 -52.94
N GLU A 540 -21.40 -25.84 -53.47
CA GLU A 540 -20.76 -27.16 -53.59
C GLU A 540 -19.58 -27.17 -54.57
N GLN A 541 -19.59 -26.32 -55.61
CA GLN A 541 -18.43 -26.17 -56.49
C GLN A 541 -17.22 -25.54 -55.78
N MET A 542 -17.45 -24.68 -54.79
CA MET A 542 -16.38 -23.96 -54.09
C MET A 542 -15.90 -24.68 -52.83
N TYR A 543 -16.80 -25.25 -52.03
CA TYR A 543 -16.48 -25.82 -50.72
C TYR A 543 -16.64 -27.35 -50.64
N GLY A 544 -17.07 -28.00 -51.73
CA GLY A 544 -17.37 -29.43 -51.74
C GLY A 544 -18.78 -29.75 -51.21
N PRO A 545 -19.10 -31.03 -50.97
CA PRO A 545 -20.44 -31.45 -50.57
C PRO A 545 -20.86 -30.79 -49.26
N LEU A 546 -22.06 -30.19 -49.26
CA LEU A 546 -22.59 -29.45 -48.12
C LEU A 546 -23.51 -30.34 -47.28
N GLU A 547 -23.44 -30.17 -45.97
CA GLU A 547 -24.42 -30.76 -45.07
C GLU A 547 -25.72 -29.95 -45.09
N GLU A 548 -26.80 -30.61 -45.49
CA GLU A 548 -28.15 -30.03 -45.48
C GLU A 548 -28.89 -30.53 -44.25
N THR A 549 -29.28 -29.59 -43.40
CA THR A 549 -30.11 -29.84 -42.22
C THR A 549 -31.41 -29.05 -42.35
N LEU A 550 -32.44 -29.46 -41.63
CA LEU A 550 -33.69 -28.70 -41.50
C LEU A 550 -33.71 -28.05 -40.12
N ASP A 551 -34.11 -26.79 -40.05
CA ASP A 551 -34.39 -26.15 -38.76
C ASP A 551 -35.77 -26.54 -38.20
N ASP A 552 -36.08 -26.02 -37.01
CA ASP A 552 -37.33 -26.31 -36.30
C ASP A 552 -38.59 -25.92 -37.10
N ASP A 553 -38.47 -24.96 -38.01
CA ASP A 553 -39.52 -24.48 -38.93
C ASP A 553 -39.49 -25.21 -40.29
N HIS A 554 -38.72 -26.30 -40.40
CA HIS A 554 -38.52 -27.10 -41.62
C HIS A 554 -37.89 -26.32 -42.78
N VAL A 555 -37.11 -25.27 -42.49
CA VAL A 555 -36.34 -24.51 -43.47
C VAL A 555 -34.99 -25.19 -43.69
N PRO A 556 -34.57 -25.38 -44.96
CA PRO A 556 -33.27 -25.98 -45.25
C PRO A 556 -32.13 -25.02 -44.91
N ILE A 557 -31.14 -25.55 -44.19
CA ILE A 557 -29.89 -24.90 -43.79
C ILE A 557 -28.72 -25.66 -44.42
N PHE A 558 -27.86 -24.93 -45.12
CA PHE A 558 -26.56 -25.44 -45.52
C PHE A 558 -25.50 -25.06 -44.50
N THR A 559 -24.73 -26.05 -44.05
CA THR A 559 -23.56 -25.80 -43.20
C THR A 559 -22.31 -25.94 -44.04
N ILE A 560 -21.49 -24.88 -44.05
CA ILE A 560 -20.23 -24.80 -44.78
C ILE A 560 -19.10 -24.92 -43.76
N LEU A 561 -18.26 -25.95 -43.95
CA LEU A 561 -17.08 -26.23 -43.10
C LEU A 561 -17.41 -26.21 -41.59
N ASP A 562 -18.57 -26.74 -41.20
CA ASP A 562 -19.09 -26.83 -39.82
C ASP A 562 -19.31 -25.50 -39.07
N ASN A 563 -19.03 -24.36 -39.69
CA ASN A 563 -18.94 -23.07 -39.00
C ASN A 563 -19.89 -22.00 -39.53
N ILE A 564 -20.22 -22.01 -40.83
CA ILE A 564 -21.10 -21.01 -41.46
C ILE A 564 -22.40 -21.67 -41.86
N LYS A 565 -23.51 -21.10 -41.39
CA LYS A 565 -24.87 -21.58 -41.67
C LYS A 565 -25.54 -20.63 -42.64
N VAL A 566 -26.06 -21.17 -43.74
CA VAL A 566 -26.83 -20.44 -44.74
C VAL A 566 -28.27 -20.90 -44.69
N ARG A 567 -29.20 -20.01 -44.30
CA ARG A 567 -30.61 -20.30 -44.07
C ARG A 567 -31.51 -19.57 -45.06
N HIS A 568 -32.54 -20.23 -45.57
CA HIS A 568 -33.51 -19.64 -46.50
C HIS A 568 -34.76 -19.11 -45.78
N ILE A 569 -34.68 -17.88 -45.26
CA ILE A 569 -35.72 -17.33 -44.37
C ILE A 569 -37.02 -16.98 -45.13
N SER A 570 -36.93 -16.51 -46.37
CA SER A 570 -38.12 -16.18 -47.17
C SER A 570 -37.88 -16.36 -48.66
N LYS A 571 -38.94 -16.24 -49.48
CA LYS A 571 -38.86 -16.38 -50.96
C LYS A 571 -37.83 -15.48 -51.63
N SER A 572 -37.37 -14.42 -50.96
CA SER A 572 -36.40 -13.48 -51.51
C SER A 572 -35.26 -13.14 -50.56
N GLN A 573 -35.04 -13.90 -49.48
CA GLN A 573 -34.01 -13.58 -48.49
C GLN A 573 -33.30 -14.81 -47.95
N ILE A 574 -31.98 -14.68 -47.84
CA ILE A 574 -31.09 -15.68 -47.24
C ILE A 574 -30.33 -15.03 -46.09
N GLN A 575 -30.13 -15.79 -45.02
CA GLN A 575 -29.34 -15.39 -43.88
C GLN A 575 -28.09 -16.24 -43.75
N LEU A 576 -26.94 -15.60 -43.62
CA LEU A 576 -25.72 -16.22 -43.14
C LEU A 576 -25.62 -16.01 -41.63
N GLU A 577 -25.19 -17.03 -40.92
CA GLU A 577 -24.91 -16.99 -39.49
C GLU A 577 -23.60 -17.74 -39.21
N TRP A 578 -22.68 -17.11 -38.50
CA TRP A 578 -21.41 -17.73 -38.10
C TRP A 578 -20.88 -17.16 -36.79
N SER A 579 -20.00 -17.91 -36.12
CA SER A 579 -19.23 -17.39 -34.99
C SER A 579 -18.05 -16.59 -35.54
N SER A 580 -17.98 -15.30 -35.19
CA SER A 580 -16.93 -14.40 -35.69
C SER A 580 -15.57 -14.81 -35.16
N THR A 581 -14.68 -15.10 -36.10
CA THR A 581 -13.26 -15.40 -35.92
C THR A 581 -12.57 -15.02 -37.23
N SER A 582 -11.28 -14.67 -37.20
CA SER A 582 -10.57 -14.29 -38.43
C SER A 582 -10.65 -15.33 -39.54
N MET A 583 -10.78 -16.62 -39.20
CA MET A 583 -10.97 -17.69 -40.19
C MET A 583 -12.42 -17.74 -40.71
N ASN A 584 -13.41 -17.73 -39.82
CA ASN A 584 -14.82 -17.82 -40.22
C ASN A 584 -15.29 -16.56 -40.96
N ASP A 585 -14.77 -15.38 -40.61
CA ASP A 585 -15.14 -14.12 -41.26
C ASP A 585 -14.67 -14.12 -42.73
N ASN A 586 -13.43 -14.57 -42.99
CA ASN A 586 -12.92 -14.73 -44.36
C ASN A 586 -13.75 -15.74 -45.18
N ILE A 587 -14.16 -16.85 -44.56
CA ILE A 587 -14.99 -17.85 -45.27
C ILE A 587 -16.41 -17.29 -45.47
N ALA A 588 -16.94 -16.52 -44.51
CA ALA A 588 -18.26 -15.89 -44.64
C ALA A 588 -18.27 -14.85 -45.76
N ASP A 589 -17.22 -14.04 -45.89
CA ASP A 589 -17.03 -13.08 -46.98
C ASP A 589 -16.94 -13.78 -48.34
N SER A 590 -16.25 -14.92 -48.42
CA SER A 590 -16.19 -15.68 -49.66
C SER A 590 -17.54 -16.32 -50.02
N VAL A 591 -18.34 -16.74 -49.02
CA VAL A 591 -19.72 -17.21 -49.24
C VAL A 591 -20.63 -16.06 -49.67
N LEU A 592 -20.49 -14.88 -49.06
CA LEU A 592 -21.20 -13.66 -49.43
C LEU A 592 -20.90 -13.26 -50.89
N ALA A 593 -19.64 -13.30 -51.30
CA ALA A 593 -19.23 -13.01 -52.67
C ALA A 593 -19.87 -13.98 -53.68
N VAL A 594 -20.00 -15.26 -53.34
CA VAL A 594 -20.74 -16.23 -54.17
C VAL A 594 -22.21 -15.85 -54.24
N LEU A 595 -22.85 -15.55 -53.10
CA LEU A 595 -24.26 -15.17 -53.03
C LEU A 595 -24.60 -13.97 -53.92
N LEU A 596 -23.76 -12.93 -53.90
CA LEU A 596 -23.96 -11.72 -54.71
C LEU A 596 -23.73 -11.95 -56.21
N ASN A 597 -22.93 -12.95 -56.60
CA ASN A 597 -22.56 -13.20 -58.00
C ASN A 597 -23.39 -14.31 -58.68
N ILE A 598 -24.20 -15.08 -57.96
CA ILE A 598 -24.99 -16.17 -58.56
C ILE A 598 -25.98 -15.65 -59.62
N GLU A 599 -26.59 -14.49 -59.39
CA GLU A 599 -27.60 -13.93 -60.29
C GLU A 599 -27.00 -13.33 -61.58
N SER A 600 -25.74 -12.88 -61.52
CA SER A 600 -24.99 -12.38 -62.67
C SER A 600 -24.24 -13.48 -63.43
N SER A 601 -24.18 -14.71 -62.90
CA SER A 601 -23.43 -15.82 -63.50
C SER A 601 -24.09 -16.38 -64.78
N PRO A 602 -23.35 -16.48 -65.91
CA PRO A 602 -23.86 -17.07 -67.16
C PRO A 602 -24.31 -18.54 -67.03
N ALA A 603 -23.80 -19.28 -66.04
CA ALA A 603 -24.19 -20.67 -65.76
C ALA A 603 -25.62 -20.76 -65.19
N SER A 604 -26.04 -19.78 -64.39
CA SER A 604 -27.38 -19.67 -63.81
C SER A 604 -28.46 -19.47 -64.89
N VAL A 605 -28.11 -18.78 -65.98
CA VAL A 605 -28.99 -18.54 -67.15
C VAL A 605 -29.17 -19.80 -68.02
N LYS A 606 -28.21 -20.73 -68.03
CA LYS A 606 -28.34 -22.00 -68.78
C LYS A 606 -29.25 -23.01 -68.07
N ILE A 607 -29.27 -23.02 -66.74
CA ILE A 607 -30.07 -23.95 -65.94
C ILE A 607 -31.55 -23.50 -65.90
N THR A 608 -31.82 -22.20 -65.80
CA THR A 608 -33.19 -21.65 -65.84
C THR A 608 -33.87 -21.83 -67.21
N LYS A 609 -33.13 -21.84 -68.32
CA LYS A 609 -33.68 -22.11 -69.67
C LYS A 609 -34.25 -23.52 -69.87
N HIS A 610 -33.81 -24.51 -69.10
CA HIS A 610 -34.38 -25.87 -69.20
C HIS A 610 -35.73 -26.02 -68.49
N SER A 611 -36.14 -25.04 -67.65
CA SER A 611 -37.39 -25.08 -66.90
C SER A 611 -38.62 -24.52 -67.66
N HIS A 612 -38.44 -23.81 -68.78
CA HIS A 612 -39.51 -23.03 -69.44
C HIS A 612 -40.02 -23.58 -70.78
N MET A 613 -39.71 -24.84 -71.15
CA MET A 613 -40.19 -25.43 -72.41
C MET A 613 -41.42 -26.36 -72.24
N ILE A 614 -42.48 -25.89 -71.57
CA ILE A 614 -43.83 -26.46 -71.69
C ILE A 614 -44.86 -25.33 -71.50
N GLU A 615 -45.28 -24.71 -72.61
CA GLU A 615 -46.68 -24.28 -72.93
C GLU A 615 -46.66 -23.31 -74.14
N ASP A 616 -47.18 -23.83 -75.27
CA ASP A 616 -48.08 -23.21 -76.27
C ASP A 616 -48.01 -21.71 -76.62
N SER A 617 -48.40 -21.25 -77.82
CA SER A 617 -48.41 -21.68 -79.22
C SER A 617 -49.03 -20.50 -80.01
N SER A 618 -48.63 -20.37 -81.29
CA SER A 618 -49.37 -19.73 -82.40
C SER A 618 -49.40 -18.20 -82.62
N ASN A 619 -49.16 -17.86 -83.90
CA ASN A 619 -49.64 -16.72 -84.72
C ASN A 619 -49.03 -15.32 -84.46
N ASN A 620 -48.74 -14.47 -85.45
CA ASN A 620 -48.76 -14.50 -86.92
C ASN A 620 -48.06 -13.20 -87.42
N LEU A 621 -47.38 -13.28 -88.59
CA LEU A 621 -47.33 -12.34 -89.75
C LEU A 621 -47.31 -10.80 -89.51
N MET A 622 -46.55 -9.94 -90.19
CA MET A 622 -46.18 -9.81 -91.62
C MET A 622 -45.09 -8.72 -91.75
N GLU A 623 -43.98 -8.99 -92.44
CA GLU A 623 -43.58 -8.42 -93.76
C GLU A 623 -43.46 -6.88 -93.88
N ILE A 624 -42.28 -6.40 -94.28
CA ILE A 624 -42.00 -6.00 -95.68
C ILE A 624 -40.48 -5.87 -95.92
N ASP A 625 -40.12 -6.42 -97.08
CA ASP A 625 -38.84 -6.54 -97.79
C ASP A 625 -38.33 -5.19 -98.34
N ASP A 626 -37.01 -4.95 -98.39
CA ASP A 626 -36.26 -4.98 -99.67
C ASP A 626 -34.75 -4.70 -99.47
N ARG A 627 -34.01 -5.79 -99.62
CA ARG A 627 -32.75 -6.00 -100.35
C ARG A 627 -31.70 -4.89 -100.57
N THR A 628 -30.52 -5.22 -100.02
CA THR A 628 -29.19 -5.29 -100.66
C THR A 628 -28.49 -4.03 -101.16
N GLU A 629 -27.44 -3.60 -100.45
CA GLU A 629 -26.07 -4.01 -100.78
C GLU A 629 -25.11 -3.77 -99.60
N THR A 630 -24.53 -4.86 -99.12
CA THR A 630 -23.36 -4.89 -98.25
C THR A 630 -22.10 -4.41 -98.97
N LYS A 631 -21.34 -3.48 -98.35
CA LYS A 631 -19.88 -3.53 -98.12
C LYS A 631 -19.25 -2.12 -98.08
N SER A 632 -19.44 -1.41 -96.96
CA SER A 632 -18.48 -0.36 -96.56
C SER A 632 -18.37 -0.03 -95.07
N GLU A 633 -19.15 -0.64 -94.15
CA GLU A 633 -19.21 -0.13 -92.76
C GLU A 633 -18.67 -1.07 -91.66
N THR A 634 -18.30 -2.31 -91.97
CA THR A 634 -17.83 -3.31 -90.98
C THR A 634 -16.39 -3.13 -90.48
N LYS A 635 -15.80 -1.92 -90.55
CA LYS A 635 -14.51 -1.60 -89.91
C LYS A 635 -14.52 -0.35 -89.02
N SER A 636 -15.57 0.47 -89.04
CA SER A 636 -15.66 1.67 -88.20
C SER A 636 -16.44 1.46 -86.90
N GLU A 637 -17.40 0.54 -86.84
CA GLU A 637 -18.26 0.35 -85.66
C GLU A 637 -17.60 -0.52 -84.57
N THR A 638 -16.92 -1.61 -84.94
CA THR A 638 -16.27 -2.53 -83.97
C THR A 638 -15.08 -1.95 -83.21
N LYS A 639 -14.49 -0.84 -83.68
CA LYS A 639 -13.41 -0.11 -82.99
C LYS A 639 -13.89 1.07 -82.14
N ALA A 640 -15.13 1.53 -82.36
CA ALA A 640 -15.75 2.59 -81.59
C ALA A 640 -16.44 2.02 -80.34
N GLU A 641 -17.09 0.86 -80.45
CA GLU A 641 -17.77 0.20 -79.32
C GLU A 641 -16.78 -0.38 -78.30
N THR A 642 -15.74 -1.10 -78.74
CA THR A 642 -14.74 -1.67 -77.80
C THR A 642 -13.90 -0.64 -77.05
N LYS A 643 -13.73 0.57 -77.60
CA LYS A 643 -13.06 1.70 -76.92
C LYS A 643 -14.00 2.52 -76.03
N ALA A 644 -15.31 2.47 -76.26
CA ALA A 644 -16.30 3.09 -75.41
C ALA A 644 -16.59 2.22 -74.19
N GLU A 645 -16.67 0.89 -74.36
CA GLU A 645 -16.88 -0.07 -73.27
C GLU A 645 -15.69 -0.14 -72.31
N THR A 646 -14.46 -0.33 -72.80
CA THR A 646 -13.27 -0.40 -71.92
C THR A 646 -13.01 0.90 -71.15
N LYS A 647 -13.42 2.05 -71.68
CA LYS A 647 -13.27 3.37 -71.04
C LYS A 647 -14.43 3.71 -70.10
N ALA A 648 -15.57 3.05 -70.25
CA ALA A 648 -16.69 3.11 -69.32
C ALA A 648 -16.48 2.15 -68.15
N GLU A 649 -15.98 0.94 -68.39
CA GLU A 649 -15.64 -0.05 -67.35
C GLU A 649 -14.51 0.43 -66.44
N THR A 650 -13.36 0.84 -67.00
CA THR A 650 -12.25 1.34 -66.15
C THR A 650 -12.62 2.57 -65.32
N LYS A 651 -13.52 3.43 -65.83
CA LYS A 651 -13.97 4.65 -65.14
C LYS A 651 -15.08 4.37 -64.12
N ALA A 652 -15.86 3.30 -64.31
CA ALA A 652 -16.82 2.81 -63.34
C ALA A 652 -16.10 2.05 -62.20
N GLU A 653 -15.12 1.21 -62.52
CA GLU A 653 -14.29 0.50 -61.52
C GLU A 653 -13.50 1.47 -60.65
N THR A 654 -12.76 2.42 -61.23
CA THR A 654 -12.03 3.41 -60.41
C THR A 654 -12.97 4.28 -59.58
N ASN A 655 -14.10 4.77 -60.13
CA ASN A 655 -15.03 5.56 -59.31
C ASN A 655 -15.71 4.74 -58.20
N MET A 656 -15.88 3.43 -58.38
CA MET A 656 -16.51 2.56 -57.40
C MET A 656 -15.52 2.13 -56.31
N GLU A 657 -14.28 1.78 -56.65
CA GLU A 657 -13.18 1.55 -55.70
C GLU A 657 -12.90 2.81 -54.88
N THR A 658 -12.67 3.95 -55.54
CA THR A 658 -12.33 5.19 -54.81
C THR A 658 -13.50 5.68 -53.95
N ASN A 659 -14.76 5.61 -54.39
CA ASN A 659 -15.88 6.02 -53.53
C ASN A 659 -16.16 5.01 -52.41
N MET A 660 -15.83 3.73 -52.57
CA MET A 660 -16.09 2.70 -51.56
C MET A 660 -14.98 2.69 -50.50
N GLU A 661 -13.71 2.80 -50.87
CA GLU A 661 -12.60 3.00 -49.92
C GLU A 661 -12.77 4.32 -49.17
N THR A 662 -12.92 5.45 -49.89
CA THR A 662 -12.97 6.76 -49.23
C THR A 662 -14.23 6.95 -48.39
N ASN A 663 -15.42 6.48 -48.79
CA ASN A 663 -16.60 6.60 -47.91
C ASN A 663 -16.61 5.59 -46.76
N MET A 664 -15.96 4.44 -46.90
CA MET A 664 -15.96 3.41 -45.85
C MET A 664 -14.89 3.68 -44.81
N GLU A 665 -13.67 4.09 -45.19
CA GLU A 665 -12.65 4.57 -44.24
C GLU A 665 -13.12 5.85 -43.55
N THR A 666 -13.51 6.89 -44.30
CA THR A 666 -13.86 8.18 -43.69
C THR A 666 -15.15 8.14 -42.87
N ASN A 667 -16.19 7.39 -43.26
CA ASN A 667 -17.38 7.29 -42.38
C ASN A 667 -17.15 6.35 -41.18
N MET A 668 -16.29 5.35 -41.28
CA MET A 668 -16.07 4.39 -40.20
C MET A 668 -15.07 4.93 -39.17
N GLU A 669 -13.95 5.53 -39.59
CA GLU A 669 -13.05 6.27 -38.69
C GLU A 669 -13.75 7.49 -38.09
N THR A 670 -14.30 8.39 -38.92
CA THR A 670 -14.80 9.67 -38.39
C THR A 670 -16.11 9.52 -37.59
N ASN A 671 -17.03 8.59 -37.89
CA ASN A 671 -18.19 8.39 -37.00
C ASN A 671 -17.85 7.56 -35.75
N MET A 672 -16.86 6.66 -35.81
CA MET A 672 -16.55 5.79 -34.67
C MET A 672 -15.60 6.48 -33.69
N GLU A 673 -14.55 7.18 -34.14
CA GLU A 673 -13.72 8.04 -33.28
C GLU A 673 -14.55 9.21 -32.73
N THR A 674 -15.17 10.02 -33.59
CA THR A 674 -15.83 11.25 -33.11
C THR A 674 -17.07 10.97 -32.24
N ASN A 675 -17.86 9.92 -32.48
CA ASN A 675 -18.96 9.60 -31.55
C ASN A 675 -18.49 8.87 -30.30
N MET A 676 -17.40 8.11 -30.33
CA MET A 676 -16.94 7.35 -29.17
C MET A 676 -16.09 8.23 -28.26
N GLU A 677 -15.16 9.05 -28.78
CA GLU A 677 -14.45 10.07 -28.00
C GLU A 677 -15.43 11.13 -27.49
N THR A 678 -16.14 11.85 -28.36
CA THR A 678 -16.94 13.00 -27.90
C THR A 678 -18.18 12.62 -27.05
N ASN A 679 -18.79 11.43 -27.20
CA ASN A 679 -19.87 11.05 -26.26
C ASN A 679 -19.38 10.34 -25.01
N MET A 680 -18.24 9.63 -25.05
CA MET A 680 -17.75 8.91 -23.88
C MET A 680 -16.93 9.84 -23.00
N GLU A 681 -16.05 10.65 -23.57
CA GLU A 681 -15.22 11.61 -22.85
C GLU A 681 -16.09 12.72 -22.26
N THR A 682 -16.97 13.35 -23.06
CA THR A 682 -17.82 14.44 -22.55
C THR A 682 -18.94 13.98 -21.62
N ASN A 683 -19.53 12.78 -21.78
CA ASN A 683 -20.48 12.28 -20.76
C ASN A 683 -19.79 11.74 -19.51
N MET A 684 -18.55 11.26 -19.60
CA MET A 684 -17.84 10.69 -18.45
C MET A 684 -17.15 11.80 -17.65
N GLU A 685 -16.46 12.76 -18.28
CA GLU A 685 -15.93 13.94 -17.59
C GLU A 685 -17.06 14.77 -16.97
N THR A 686 -18.06 15.18 -17.76
CA THR A 686 -19.08 16.13 -17.25
C THR A 686 -20.09 15.50 -16.29
N ASN A 687 -20.34 14.18 -16.33
CA ASN A 687 -21.16 13.55 -15.26
C ASN A 687 -20.35 13.10 -14.06
N MET A 688 -19.06 12.77 -14.23
CA MET A 688 -18.26 12.24 -13.13
C MET A 688 -17.60 13.38 -12.34
N GLU A 689 -17.02 14.41 -12.97
CA GLU A 689 -16.54 15.60 -12.25
C GLU A 689 -17.70 16.33 -11.58
N THR A 690 -18.74 16.68 -12.34
CA THR A 690 -19.77 17.56 -11.79
C THR A 690 -20.66 16.86 -10.75
N ASN A 691 -20.91 15.54 -10.84
CA ASN A 691 -21.61 14.85 -9.75
C ASN A 691 -20.69 14.50 -8.58
N MET A 692 -19.41 14.19 -8.80
CA MET A 692 -18.52 13.81 -7.69
C MET A 692 -18.08 15.04 -6.89
N GLU A 693 -17.74 16.14 -7.56
CA GLU A 693 -17.33 17.40 -6.94
C GLU A 693 -18.51 18.02 -6.16
N THR A 694 -19.68 18.19 -6.81
CA THR A 694 -20.84 18.79 -6.13
C THR A 694 -21.44 17.86 -5.06
N THR A 695 -21.38 16.53 -5.20
CA THR A 695 -21.96 15.61 -4.20
C THR A 695 -20.98 15.31 -3.06
N MET A 696 -19.66 15.34 -3.26
CA MET A 696 -18.67 15.19 -2.19
C MET A 696 -18.47 16.48 -1.42
N GLU A 697 -18.31 17.64 -2.06
CA GLU A 697 -18.12 18.91 -1.34
C GLU A 697 -19.34 19.23 -0.47
N THR A 698 -20.55 19.17 -1.04
CA THR A 698 -21.76 19.51 -0.28
C THR A 698 -22.11 18.48 0.79
N ASN A 699 -21.74 17.19 0.64
CA ASN A 699 -21.99 16.20 1.71
C ASN A 699 -20.88 16.16 2.76
N MET A 700 -19.62 16.48 2.43
CA MET A 700 -18.54 16.53 3.43
C MET A 700 -18.60 17.81 4.25
N GLU A 701 -18.71 18.98 3.63
CA GLU A 701 -18.75 20.24 4.41
C GLU A 701 -19.98 20.29 5.32
N THR A 702 -21.17 19.96 4.80
CA THR A 702 -22.40 20.23 5.54
C THR A 702 -22.76 19.15 6.56
N ASN A 703 -22.44 17.87 6.32
CA ASN A 703 -22.73 16.80 7.30
C ASN A 703 -21.61 16.62 8.33
N MET A 704 -20.34 16.80 7.94
CA MET A 704 -19.22 16.52 8.84
C MET A 704 -19.02 17.66 9.85
N GLU A 705 -19.20 18.93 9.46
CA GLU A 705 -19.21 20.03 10.42
C GLU A 705 -20.38 19.90 11.40
N ALA A 706 -21.58 19.57 10.92
CA ALA A 706 -22.76 19.43 11.77
C ALA A 706 -22.69 18.22 12.73
N GLU A 707 -22.17 17.06 12.29
CA GLU A 707 -22.00 15.89 13.16
C GLU A 707 -20.88 16.07 14.19
N ILE A 708 -19.75 16.66 13.80
CA ILE A 708 -18.61 16.84 14.71
C ILE A 708 -18.91 17.90 15.76
N GLU A 709 -19.54 19.02 15.38
CA GLU A 709 -19.90 20.08 16.30
C GLU A 709 -20.95 19.57 17.31
N ALA A 710 -21.97 18.84 16.85
CA ALA A 710 -22.97 18.22 17.73
C ALA A 710 -22.38 17.13 18.64
N GLU A 711 -21.50 16.24 18.14
CA GLU A 711 -20.88 15.21 18.98
C GLU A 711 -19.93 15.79 20.03
N MET A 712 -19.15 16.83 19.70
CA MET A 712 -18.22 17.46 20.65
C MET A 712 -18.96 18.21 21.75
N GLU A 713 -20.01 18.96 21.40
CA GLU A 713 -20.79 19.72 22.36
C GLU A 713 -21.51 18.78 23.34
N THR A 714 -22.16 17.73 22.80
CA THR A 714 -22.85 16.71 23.63
C THR A 714 -21.88 15.94 24.53
N ARG A 715 -20.67 15.60 24.07
CA ARG A 715 -19.64 14.89 24.88
C ARG A 715 -19.00 15.77 25.95
N MET A 716 -18.87 17.08 25.71
CA MET A 716 -18.35 17.99 26.72
C MET A 716 -19.37 18.18 27.85
N GLU A 717 -20.65 18.37 27.51
CA GLU A 717 -21.72 18.54 28.48
C GLU A 717 -21.90 17.27 29.34
N THR A 718 -22.03 16.10 28.71
CA THR A 718 -22.20 14.84 29.47
C THR A 718 -21.02 14.52 30.38
N LYS A 719 -19.77 14.80 29.97
CA LYS A 719 -18.59 14.57 30.82
C LYS A 719 -18.44 15.57 31.97
N MET A 720 -18.92 16.79 31.80
CA MET A 720 -18.98 17.77 32.89
C MET A 720 -20.04 17.36 33.92
N GLU A 721 -21.22 16.93 33.47
CA GLU A 721 -22.30 16.49 34.36
C GLU A 721 -21.93 15.20 35.12
N THR A 722 -21.38 14.17 34.44
CA THR A 722 -20.99 12.92 35.13
C THR A 722 -19.87 13.11 36.15
N LYS A 723 -18.93 14.04 35.93
CA LYS A 723 -17.89 14.36 36.91
C LYS A 723 -18.44 15.10 38.13
N MET A 724 -19.47 15.91 37.96
CA MET A 724 -20.10 16.61 39.06
C MET A 724 -20.94 15.67 39.94
N GLU A 725 -21.56 14.63 39.35
CA GLU A 725 -22.38 13.66 40.10
C GLU A 725 -21.55 12.56 40.79
N THR A 726 -20.38 12.20 40.26
CA THR A 726 -19.54 11.11 40.82
C THR A 726 -18.69 11.49 42.04
N GLU A 727 -18.55 12.78 42.37
CA GLU A 727 -17.85 13.22 43.59
C GLU A 727 -18.72 13.15 44.86
N LEU A 728 -19.98 12.70 44.77
CA LEU A 728 -20.92 12.60 45.89
C LEU A 728 -21.56 11.20 46.00
N SER A 729 -20.79 10.13 46.30
CA SER A 729 -21.21 8.92 47.07
C SER A 729 -20.28 7.69 46.86
N PRO A 730 -20.04 6.82 47.87
CA PRO A 730 -19.26 5.58 47.71
C PRO A 730 -20.11 4.37 47.23
N PRO A 731 -19.57 3.41 46.45
CA PRO A 731 -20.38 2.36 45.82
C PRO A 731 -20.43 1.00 46.57
N ASN A 732 -21.61 0.36 46.51
CA ASN A 732 -21.89 -1.03 46.91
C ASN A 732 -21.73 -1.98 45.70
N THR A 733 -21.08 -3.13 45.91
CA THR A 733 -20.47 -4.03 44.89
C THR A 733 -21.38 -5.03 44.18
N LEU A 734 -22.71 -4.87 44.19
CA LEU A 734 -23.65 -5.78 43.48
C LEU A 734 -24.49 -5.12 42.37
N ALA A 735 -24.56 -3.78 42.33
CA ALA A 735 -25.31 -3.05 41.30
C ALA A 735 -24.59 -3.03 39.92
N SER A 736 -23.26 -3.20 39.90
CA SER A 736 -22.44 -2.97 38.70
C SER A 736 -22.59 -4.03 37.58
N SER A 737 -23.09 -5.22 37.89
CA SER A 737 -23.22 -6.34 36.94
C SER A 737 -24.47 -6.23 36.06
N ARG A 738 -25.61 -5.88 36.66
CA ARG A 738 -26.89 -5.74 35.95
C ARG A 738 -26.92 -4.47 35.11
N GLU A 739 -26.46 -3.36 35.67
CA GLU A 739 -26.43 -2.07 34.97
C GLU A 739 -25.51 -2.11 33.73
N ALA A 740 -24.38 -2.82 33.82
CA ALA A 740 -23.52 -3.09 32.66
C ALA A 740 -24.23 -3.93 31.58
N THR A 741 -25.02 -4.92 31.99
CA THR A 741 -25.79 -5.78 31.08
C THR A 741 -26.91 -4.99 30.38
N GLU A 742 -27.67 -4.21 31.14
CA GLU A 742 -28.73 -3.35 30.60
C GLU A 742 -28.16 -2.27 29.67
N ASN A 743 -27.04 -1.64 30.02
CA ASN A 743 -26.38 -0.64 29.17
C ASN A 743 -25.85 -1.24 27.86
N TYR A 744 -25.30 -2.45 27.91
CA TYR A 744 -24.86 -3.14 26.69
C TYR A 744 -26.05 -3.49 25.79
N LEU A 745 -27.12 -4.04 26.36
CA LEU A 745 -28.31 -4.38 25.60
C LEU A 745 -29.00 -3.12 25.03
N ARG A 746 -29.06 -2.01 25.78
CA ARG A 746 -29.58 -0.72 25.28
C ARG A 746 -28.78 -0.21 24.09
N LYS A 747 -27.44 -0.36 24.09
CA LYS A 747 -26.61 0.00 22.94
C LYS A 747 -26.89 -0.86 21.69
N GLN A 748 -27.29 -2.12 21.88
CA GLN A 748 -27.52 -3.04 20.76
C GLN A 748 -28.94 -2.97 20.19
N PHE A 749 -29.94 -2.67 21.02
CA PHE A 749 -31.35 -2.77 20.65
C PHE A 749 -32.15 -1.47 20.81
N GLY A 750 -31.56 -0.42 21.40
CA GLY A 750 -32.19 0.88 21.58
C GLY A 750 -33.14 0.94 22.78
N GLU A 751 -34.26 0.21 22.73
CA GLU A 751 -35.33 0.30 23.74
C GLU A 751 -35.41 -0.95 24.62
N ILE A 752 -35.21 -0.77 25.94
CA ILE A 752 -35.35 -1.82 26.94
C ILE A 752 -36.15 -1.31 28.15
N TYR A 753 -37.10 -2.11 28.59
CA TYR A 753 -37.97 -1.86 29.73
C TYR A 753 -37.86 -3.00 30.75
N ASN A 754 -37.98 -2.72 32.04
CA ASN A 754 -38.12 -3.78 33.05
C ASN A 754 -39.55 -4.31 33.03
N LYS A 755 -39.71 -5.63 33.09
CA LYS A 755 -41.01 -6.28 33.16
C LYS A 755 -41.40 -6.45 34.62
N ASP A 756 -42.33 -5.59 35.05
CA ASP A 756 -42.75 -5.42 36.45
C ASP A 756 -41.60 -5.08 37.41
N ASP A 757 -41.87 -4.93 38.71
CA ASP A 757 -40.86 -4.77 39.76
C ASP A 757 -39.97 -6.02 39.95
N SER A 758 -39.98 -6.96 38.99
CA SER A 758 -39.13 -8.15 39.00
C SER A 758 -37.69 -7.77 38.63
N GLN A 759 -36.72 -8.33 39.36
CA GLN A 759 -35.31 -8.01 39.12
C GLN A 759 -34.68 -8.72 37.92
N ASP A 760 -35.37 -9.70 37.33
CA ASP A 760 -34.76 -10.65 36.39
C ASP A 760 -35.41 -10.68 35.00
N GLU A 761 -36.51 -9.95 34.75
CA GLU A 761 -37.17 -9.91 33.44
C GLU A 761 -37.11 -8.52 32.79
N ILE A 762 -36.66 -8.47 31.53
CA ILE A 762 -36.63 -7.26 30.71
C ILE A 762 -37.39 -7.47 29.39
N ILE A 763 -37.92 -6.39 28.83
CA ILE A 763 -38.58 -6.34 27.53
C ILE A 763 -37.68 -5.56 26.59
N ILE A 764 -37.23 -6.19 25.51
CA ILE A 764 -36.49 -5.57 24.43
C ILE A 764 -37.48 -5.25 23.30
N LYS A 765 -37.50 -3.99 22.88
CA LYS A 765 -38.31 -3.53 21.75
C LYS A 765 -37.39 -3.05 20.63
N MET A 766 -37.61 -3.56 19.43
CA MET A 766 -36.89 -3.15 18.23
C MET A 766 -37.91 -2.98 17.12
N ASP A 767 -38.13 -1.73 16.69
CA ASP A 767 -39.24 -1.33 15.82
C ASP A 767 -40.61 -1.74 16.42
N ASP A 768 -41.45 -2.43 15.64
CA ASP A 768 -42.75 -2.98 16.06
C ASP A 768 -42.66 -4.38 16.72
N ARG A 769 -41.45 -4.85 17.04
CA ARG A 769 -41.20 -6.21 17.54
C ARG A 769 -40.78 -6.20 19.01
N ILE A 770 -41.34 -7.14 19.77
CA ILE A 770 -41.17 -7.22 21.22
C ILE A 770 -40.63 -8.60 21.60
N ALA A 771 -39.63 -8.62 22.47
CA ALA A 771 -39.11 -9.84 23.09
C ALA A 771 -38.97 -9.66 24.59
N GLU A 772 -39.47 -10.62 25.35
CA GLU A 772 -39.27 -10.70 26.80
C GLU A 772 -38.06 -11.62 27.07
N VAL A 773 -37.13 -11.15 27.89
CA VAL A 773 -35.88 -11.84 28.19
C VAL A 773 -35.74 -11.98 29.69
N ASN A 774 -35.57 -13.21 30.16
CA ASN A 774 -35.18 -13.47 31.55
C ASN A 774 -33.65 -13.51 31.65
N LEU A 775 -33.07 -12.55 32.38
CA LEU A 775 -31.61 -12.39 32.49
C LEU A 775 -30.95 -13.50 33.32
N SER A 776 -31.70 -14.17 34.18
CA SER A 776 -31.20 -15.27 35.03
C SER A 776 -31.21 -16.62 34.32
N THR A 777 -32.23 -16.90 33.51
CA THR A 777 -32.37 -18.17 32.77
C THR A 777 -31.93 -18.08 31.31
N LEU A 778 -31.70 -16.87 30.80
CA LEU A 778 -31.42 -16.56 29.40
C LEU A 778 -32.54 -16.99 28.43
N GLU A 779 -33.76 -17.20 28.94
CA GLU A 779 -34.92 -17.51 28.11
C GLU A 779 -35.44 -16.27 27.39
N VAL A 780 -35.72 -16.42 26.08
CA VAL A 780 -36.27 -15.35 25.22
C VAL A 780 -37.65 -15.76 24.72
N LYS A 781 -38.68 -14.98 25.05
CA LYS A 781 -40.05 -15.14 24.56
C LYS A 781 -40.40 -14.04 23.57
N THR A 782 -40.63 -14.41 22.32
CA THR A 782 -41.04 -13.50 21.24
C THR A 782 -41.69 -14.29 20.12
N ASP A 783 -42.59 -13.68 19.36
CA ASP A 783 -43.24 -14.31 18.20
C ASP A 783 -42.42 -14.11 16.89
N ASP A 784 -41.27 -13.42 16.95
CA ASP A 784 -40.36 -13.18 15.82
C ASP A 784 -39.05 -14.00 15.95
N ASP A 785 -38.87 -14.96 15.03
CA ASP A 785 -37.71 -15.86 15.04
C ASP A 785 -36.36 -15.17 14.74
N ILE A 786 -36.36 -14.04 14.02
CA ILE A 786 -35.15 -13.27 13.71
C ILE A 786 -34.67 -12.55 14.97
N LEU A 787 -35.60 -11.90 15.68
CA LEU A 787 -35.31 -11.23 16.95
C LEU A 787 -34.88 -12.25 18.02
N ARG A 788 -35.54 -13.41 18.08
CA ARG A 788 -35.15 -14.51 18.96
C ARG A 788 -33.71 -14.96 18.72
N ASN A 789 -33.33 -15.24 17.47
CA ASN A 789 -31.98 -15.69 17.13
C ASN A 789 -30.91 -14.63 17.45
N ARG A 790 -31.20 -13.36 17.16
CA ARG A 790 -30.27 -12.26 17.43
C ARG A 790 -30.01 -12.07 18.93
N ILE A 791 -31.06 -12.10 19.75
CA ILE A 791 -30.93 -11.99 21.22
C ILE A 791 -30.24 -13.24 21.81
N THR A 792 -30.65 -14.43 21.39
CA THR A 792 -30.09 -15.70 21.91
C THR A 792 -28.60 -15.86 21.57
N THR A 793 -28.13 -15.30 20.45
CA THR A 793 -26.69 -15.31 20.08
C THR A 793 -25.86 -14.37 20.95
N LEU A 794 -26.44 -13.28 21.46
CA LEU A 794 -25.75 -12.26 22.25
C LEU A 794 -25.73 -12.58 23.75
N LEU A 795 -26.80 -13.20 24.28
CA LEU A 795 -26.95 -13.48 25.71
C LEU A 795 -25.80 -14.28 26.35
N PRO A 796 -25.27 -15.36 25.74
CA PRO A 796 -24.14 -16.11 26.31
C PRO A 796 -22.82 -15.30 26.36
N ARG A 797 -22.62 -14.37 25.42
CA ARG A 797 -21.43 -13.48 25.40
C ARG A 797 -21.47 -12.47 26.55
N ILE A 798 -22.67 -12.05 26.94
CA ILE A 798 -22.89 -11.10 28.04
C ILE A 798 -22.69 -11.81 29.39
N HIS A 799 -23.21 -13.03 29.54
CA HIS A 799 -23.08 -13.80 30.78
C HIS A 799 -21.64 -14.34 30.99
N GLY A 800 -20.94 -14.69 29.91
CA GLY A 800 -19.54 -15.14 29.95
C GLY A 800 -18.53 -14.07 30.39
N CYS A 801 -18.82 -12.79 30.15
CA CYS A 801 -17.98 -11.66 30.59
C CYS A 801 -18.10 -11.35 32.09
N LEU A 802 -19.14 -11.85 32.78
CA LEU A 802 -19.38 -11.59 34.21
C LEU A 802 -18.85 -12.70 35.13
N ASN A 803 -18.74 -13.95 34.65
CA ASN A 803 -18.24 -15.08 35.45
C ASN A 803 -16.70 -15.14 35.59
N TYR A 804 -15.95 -14.24 34.94
CA TYR A 804 -14.51 -14.09 35.17
C TYR A 804 -14.16 -13.25 36.42
N PHE A 805 -15.15 -12.65 37.08
CA PHE A 805 -14.96 -11.82 38.28
C PHE A 805 -15.30 -12.53 39.61
N THR A 806 -15.63 -13.82 39.60
CA THR A 806 -16.05 -14.58 40.81
C THR A 806 -15.34 -15.91 41.07
N PHE A 807 -14.20 -16.19 40.42
CA PHE A 807 -13.35 -17.33 40.76
C PHE A 807 -12.11 -16.91 41.57
N ASP A 808 -12.32 -16.58 42.85
CA ASP A 808 -11.31 -16.86 43.90
C ASP A 808 -11.89 -16.67 45.32
N VAL A 809 -12.82 -17.52 45.76
CA VAL A 809 -13.01 -17.81 47.20
C VAL A 809 -13.49 -19.24 47.39
N ASN A 810 -12.55 -20.10 47.81
CA ASN A 810 -12.66 -21.46 48.36
C ASN A 810 -12.05 -22.53 47.47
N LEU A 811 -10.85 -22.97 47.85
CA LEU A 811 -10.51 -24.40 47.98
C LEU A 811 -9.30 -24.51 48.93
N ASN A 812 -9.61 -24.67 50.22
CA ASN A 812 -8.75 -25.40 51.15
C ASN A 812 -8.93 -26.90 50.86
N SER A 813 -7.90 -27.54 50.29
CA SER A 813 -7.52 -28.94 50.54
C SER A 813 -6.20 -29.26 49.86
#